data_AF-A0A7C8HZA7-F1
#
_entry.id   AF-A0A7C8HZA7-F1
#
_cell.length_a   1.000
_cell.length_b   1.000
_cell.length_c   1.000
_cell.angle_alpha   90.00
_cell.angle_beta   90.00
_cell.angle_gamma   90.00
#
_symmetry.space_group_name_H-M   'P 1'
#
loop_
_entity.id
_entity.type
_entity.pdbx_description
1 polymer ?
#
loop_
_entity_poly.entity_id
_entity_poly.type
_entity_poly.pdbx_seq_one_letter_code
_entity_poly.pdbx_strand_id
1 'polypeptide(L)'
;MLLPHGLIIQVLTDAGCSAQLQHSVRSLLDEHRYLSVFKALAWLRSVPSFPNTQIVIALLDGLLPNWTDLRLWEPRISRITQFEQVGFTKEQKEKLGGLLSLEGPDDVTKSEVSLGQVKVEQRQRTSSSLSSQQTDATLDLLCRTQKVGPSAVDLFIHLRLHDTFDLDAFSMVKTATKWLDDLRCLDLRMLLVASQDSDSVSHQMNGFIKTLPSLQTVIPRCLNEPILVRSIEQVENVMNKAQRVFNKSLETGSGRHMGMLIHALGDVILKATSIHTVVSSHLISSIRRFPSYDSLKPVFERIRTSPRQYSVEECRFKSYLASTLGGRPVAFDSSITATTIQAEITFWKHQPDTARKDLAHAVESINAVSYSQYTSWLLVMLREDDQFIREVREIMINGMENRILRLANYLSLRRKFNLMRDETWLLLFASLINDPGPTYLENMAKSITAHAWLEFVTNLPSLVDSIRGHLPEFGVGLTHEQLSWWEALGRKKGAVQMLLRDQDQTLNPTWLYFTQHQRKIQGLLDILANQDESHSNYGKVLIFLSAEGGNVLDICDCVNALSTTSSFGHAVFARQILRALSGHGRKVSRDGLKYFIQLWTREDGPLTSGNKKSLLSLESILRLPTSIPPSVPATLRDYLKEEYTELIARGGELEKLRLKLHQSNPNLVGTILNRQKIENNTRAGRVSTTVPEDMADAVECIGPNEFEVAFPLTGLNDIHRAAKGISPDARLLIIRILIRPRSTPGVATSFCIHFEPSQKPVRTHMPWHCSSGRSPDGATCTTRPTLFTYVLSRLVDSILQTPSLQIKKIHVAVSDLISTPPDTCLVCMADMGVRLWKPATCSRNCSISLRSASLEVRLHNLLIDPKAIDLLLTSVYGAATEPQASQLLPFCPVPLTSIKLVIDSMPSMRSLATVTDLRVSIQGTDAHGKNREALLSWLCLRFRGFMLSVPDGFKVPSLGLNAEQFLIPNSNPGKEKAFKAHYKPSTGSTVVFHGTRASRLFPILSEGLQIAKSGTAMQVHGAAHGEGVYCGHDPATSWGFSTTTGPSWSQSALKNMHVLLGCELAPASAPTHGSIHVITDESRLVVRYVFLLPPSFQPPIRNHVESAMMAGFASLRTGLQS
;
A
#
# COMPACT_ATOMS: atom_id res chain seq x y z
N MET A 1 -80.49 -77.80 -59.31
CA MET A 1 -79.66 -78.75 -58.53
C MET A 1 -80.07 -78.61 -57.07
N LEU A 2 -80.77 -79.62 -56.55
CA LEU A 2 -81.40 -79.62 -55.23
C LEU A 2 -80.36 -80.04 -54.18
N LEU A 3 -79.74 -79.07 -53.55
CA LEU A 3 -79.02 -79.32 -52.30
C LEU A 3 -80.07 -79.46 -51.18
N PRO A 4 -80.02 -80.50 -50.34
CA PRO A 4 -80.96 -80.67 -49.23
C PRO A 4 -81.02 -79.41 -48.35
N HIS A 5 -82.20 -79.05 -47.82
CA HIS A 5 -82.36 -77.86 -46.94
C HIS A 5 -81.39 -77.86 -45.76
N GLY A 6 -81.19 -79.05 -45.15
CA GLY A 6 -80.18 -79.24 -44.12
C GLY A 6 -78.77 -78.95 -44.62
N LEU A 7 -78.45 -79.30 -45.86
CA LEU A 7 -77.17 -79.02 -46.49
C LEU A 7 -77.01 -77.54 -46.88
N ILE A 8 -78.07 -76.83 -47.29
CA ILE A 8 -78.00 -75.38 -47.57
C ILE A 8 -77.85 -74.58 -46.28
N ILE A 9 -78.63 -74.91 -45.24
CA ILE A 9 -78.45 -74.30 -43.92
C ILE A 9 -77.07 -74.66 -43.38
N GLN A 10 -76.64 -75.91 -43.48
CA GLN A 10 -75.33 -76.33 -43.00
C GLN A 10 -74.22 -75.66 -43.80
N VAL A 11 -74.31 -75.54 -45.12
CA VAL A 11 -73.32 -74.81 -45.93
C VAL A 11 -73.32 -73.32 -45.61
N LEU A 12 -74.48 -72.68 -45.42
CA LEU A 12 -74.57 -71.27 -45.02
C LEU A 12 -74.22 -71.05 -43.54
N THR A 13 -74.28 -72.08 -42.70
CA THR A 13 -73.88 -72.04 -41.28
C THR A 13 -72.36 -72.29 -41.16
N ASP A 14 -71.84 -73.29 -41.87
CA ASP A 14 -70.42 -73.66 -41.95
C ASP A 14 -69.61 -72.60 -42.70
N ALA A 15 -70.18 -71.97 -43.74
CA ALA A 15 -69.59 -70.78 -44.38
C ALA A 15 -69.76 -69.52 -43.53
N GLY A 16 -70.46 -69.62 -42.39
CA GLY A 16 -70.69 -68.52 -41.48
C GLY A 16 -71.66 -67.45 -41.98
N CYS A 17 -72.39 -67.63 -43.10
CA CYS A 17 -73.33 -66.64 -43.63
C CYS A 17 -74.45 -66.25 -42.66
N SER A 18 -75.01 -67.18 -41.87
CA SER A 18 -76.01 -66.85 -40.84
C SER A 18 -75.40 -65.93 -39.77
N ALA A 19 -74.25 -66.35 -39.24
CA ALA A 19 -73.51 -65.57 -38.26
C ALA A 19 -73.10 -64.22 -38.83
N GLN A 20 -72.64 -64.16 -40.09
CA GLN A 20 -72.23 -62.93 -40.78
C GLN A 20 -73.41 -62.00 -41.08
N LEU A 21 -74.58 -62.49 -41.49
CA LEU A 21 -75.75 -61.66 -41.75
C LEU A 21 -76.34 -61.11 -40.45
N GLN A 22 -76.52 -61.96 -39.42
CA GLN A 22 -76.95 -61.50 -38.10
C GLN A 22 -75.94 -60.55 -37.50
N HIS A 23 -74.65 -60.86 -37.62
CA HIS A 23 -73.57 -59.98 -37.16
C HIS A 23 -73.57 -58.68 -37.95
N SER A 24 -73.79 -58.67 -39.26
CA SER A 24 -73.83 -57.45 -40.08
C SER A 24 -75.05 -56.60 -39.76
N VAL A 25 -76.25 -57.19 -39.63
CA VAL A 25 -77.46 -56.45 -39.27
C VAL A 25 -77.37 -55.92 -37.84
N ARG A 26 -76.93 -56.74 -36.88
CA ARG A 26 -76.72 -56.29 -35.49
C ARG A 26 -75.61 -55.25 -35.42
N SER A 27 -74.47 -55.45 -36.06
CA SER A 27 -73.37 -54.47 -36.13
C SER A 27 -73.85 -53.14 -36.70
N LEU A 28 -74.63 -53.14 -37.77
CA LEU A 28 -75.16 -51.90 -38.34
C LEU A 28 -76.23 -51.24 -37.45
N LEU A 29 -77.06 -52.00 -36.73
CA LEU A 29 -78.02 -51.46 -35.75
C LEU A 29 -77.32 -50.91 -34.51
N ASP A 30 -76.31 -51.62 -34.00
CA ASP A 30 -75.47 -51.24 -32.86
C ASP A 30 -74.59 -50.02 -33.19
N GLU A 31 -74.20 -49.84 -34.45
CA GLU A 31 -73.49 -48.66 -34.96
C GLU A 31 -74.41 -47.48 -35.34
N HIS A 32 -75.72 -47.62 -35.09
CA HIS A 32 -76.77 -46.65 -35.44
C HIS A 32 -76.78 -46.27 -36.94
N ARG A 33 -76.33 -47.19 -37.81
CA ARG A 33 -76.32 -47.04 -39.28
C ARG A 33 -77.67 -47.39 -39.88
N TYR A 34 -78.69 -46.67 -39.40
CA TYR A 34 -80.08 -46.99 -39.67
C TYR A 34 -80.47 -46.87 -41.14
N LEU A 35 -79.89 -45.95 -41.91
CA LEU A 35 -80.14 -45.89 -43.35
C LEU A 35 -79.57 -47.12 -44.06
N SER A 36 -78.36 -47.58 -43.70
CA SER A 36 -77.75 -48.78 -44.28
C SER A 36 -78.53 -50.06 -43.94
N VAL A 37 -78.96 -50.22 -42.69
CA VAL A 37 -79.83 -51.35 -42.30
C VAL A 37 -81.16 -51.28 -43.04
N PHE A 38 -81.81 -50.11 -43.00
CA PHE A 38 -83.10 -49.91 -43.61
C PHE A 38 -83.08 -50.19 -45.12
N LYS A 39 -82.01 -49.78 -45.82
CA LYS A 39 -81.79 -50.12 -47.25
C LYS A 39 -81.50 -51.61 -47.47
N ALA A 40 -80.60 -52.19 -46.68
CA ALA A 40 -80.19 -53.59 -46.81
C ALA A 40 -81.34 -54.57 -46.52
N LEU A 41 -82.30 -54.15 -45.70
CA LEU A 41 -83.46 -54.94 -45.29
C LEU A 41 -84.78 -54.47 -45.92
N ALA A 42 -84.77 -53.48 -46.80
CA ALA A 42 -85.98 -52.96 -47.44
C ALA A 42 -86.80 -54.04 -48.15
N TRP A 43 -86.12 -55.08 -48.67
CA TRP A 43 -86.75 -56.23 -49.30
C TRP A 43 -87.53 -57.14 -48.33
N LEU A 44 -87.26 -57.10 -47.02
CA LEU A 44 -88.03 -57.87 -46.01
C LEU A 44 -89.52 -57.53 -46.05
N ARG A 45 -89.85 -56.28 -46.42
CA ARG A 45 -91.24 -55.84 -46.61
C ARG A 45 -91.94 -56.56 -47.77
N SER A 46 -91.17 -57.07 -48.73
CA SER A 46 -91.65 -57.82 -49.89
C SER A 46 -91.66 -59.34 -49.67
N VAL A 47 -91.10 -59.86 -48.57
CA VAL A 47 -91.03 -61.31 -48.26
C VAL A 47 -92.38 -62.05 -48.33
N PRO A 48 -93.51 -61.49 -47.84
CA PRO A 48 -94.81 -62.14 -47.95
C PRO A 48 -95.27 -62.40 -49.39
N SER A 49 -94.64 -61.75 -50.38
CA SER A 49 -94.99 -61.85 -51.80
C SER A 49 -94.14 -62.84 -52.62
N PHE A 50 -93.19 -63.57 -52.00
CA PHE A 50 -92.36 -64.55 -52.73
C PHE A 50 -93.03 -65.92 -52.91
N PRO A 51 -92.89 -66.58 -54.09
CA PRO A 51 -93.34 -67.97 -54.29
C PRO A 51 -92.49 -68.95 -53.45
N ASN A 52 -93.14 -69.91 -52.76
CA ASN A 52 -92.57 -70.78 -51.71
C ASN A 52 -92.20 -70.07 -50.38
N THR A 53 -93.08 -69.16 -49.94
CA THR A 53 -92.93 -68.32 -48.74
C THR A 53 -92.62 -69.09 -47.47
N GLN A 54 -93.18 -70.30 -47.27
CA GLN A 54 -92.91 -71.08 -46.05
C GLN A 54 -91.44 -71.53 -45.93
N ILE A 55 -90.78 -71.82 -47.05
CA ILE A 55 -89.35 -72.20 -47.06
C ILE A 55 -88.47 -70.95 -46.81
N VAL A 56 -88.84 -69.81 -47.39
CA VAL A 56 -88.14 -68.54 -47.17
C VAL A 56 -88.33 -68.05 -45.73
N ILE A 57 -89.52 -68.16 -45.15
CA ILE A 57 -89.79 -67.84 -43.74
C ILE A 57 -88.99 -68.77 -42.83
N ALA A 58 -89.00 -70.08 -43.05
CA ALA A 58 -88.21 -71.01 -42.25
C ALA A 58 -86.70 -70.75 -42.35
N LEU A 59 -86.21 -70.35 -43.53
CA LEU A 59 -84.83 -69.90 -43.71
C LEU A 59 -84.56 -68.57 -42.98
N LEU A 60 -85.48 -67.60 -43.02
CA LEU A 60 -85.33 -66.32 -42.31
C LEU A 60 -85.46 -66.46 -40.81
N ASP A 61 -86.31 -67.35 -40.29
CA ASP A 61 -86.41 -67.64 -38.86
C ASP A 61 -85.11 -68.28 -38.35
N GLY A 62 -84.45 -69.11 -39.18
CA GLY A 62 -83.14 -69.69 -38.86
C GLY A 62 -81.95 -68.73 -39.07
N LEU A 63 -82.01 -67.86 -40.08
CA LEU A 63 -80.90 -66.98 -40.48
C LEU A 63 -80.99 -65.57 -39.89
N LEU A 64 -82.17 -65.04 -39.61
CA LEU A 64 -82.41 -63.72 -39.01
C LEU A 64 -83.71 -63.73 -38.17
N PRO A 65 -83.69 -64.28 -36.94
CA PRO A 65 -84.89 -64.53 -36.13
C PRO A 65 -85.78 -63.31 -35.84
N ASN A 66 -85.24 -62.09 -35.93
CA ASN A 66 -85.95 -60.83 -35.62
C ASN A 66 -86.46 -60.09 -36.88
N TRP A 67 -86.56 -60.75 -38.03
CA TRP A 67 -86.89 -60.09 -39.30
C TRP A 67 -88.30 -59.46 -39.32
N THR A 68 -89.23 -59.93 -38.49
CA THR A 68 -90.61 -59.41 -38.37
C THR A 68 -90.63 -58.00 -37.80
N ASP A 69 -89.80 -57.74 -36.80
CA ASP A 69 -89.74 -56.45 -36.10
C ASP A 69 -89.06 -55.41 -37.02
N LEU A 70 -88.03 -55.85 -37.75
CA LEU A 70 -87.32 -55.07 -38.75
C LEU A 70 -88.19 -54.72 -39.97
N ARG A 71 -89.26 -55.48 -40.21
CA ARG A 71 -90.24 -55.20 -41.27
C ARG A 71 -91.20 -54.07 -40.89
N LEU A 72 -91.63 -53.98 -39.63
CA LEU A 72 -92.57 -52.97 -39.13
C LEU A 72 -91.93 -51.59 -38.94
N TRP A 73 -90.61 -51.54 -38.84
CA TRP A 73 -89.86 -50.31 -38.63
C TRP A 73 -90.02 -49.31 -39.78
N GLU A 74 -90.58 -48.11 -39.50
CA GLU A 74 -90.71 -46.95 -40.40
C GLU A 74 -90.02 -45.70 -39.81
N PRO A 75 -88.69 -45.57 -39.97
CA PRO A 75 -87.96 -44.41 -39.50
C PRO A 75 -88.21 -43.17 -40.37
N ARG A 76 -87.94 -41.96 -39.83
CA ARG A 76 -87.96 -40.73 -40.64
C ARG A 76 -86.76 -40.72 -41.57
N ILE A 77 -86.98 -41.07 -42.84
CA ILE A 77 -85.92 -41.24 -43.84
C ILE A 77 -85.01 -40.01 -43.95
N SER A 78 -85.56 -38.80 -43.95
CA SER A 78 -84.76 -37.56 -44.02
C SER A 78 -83.80 -37.40 -42.83
N ARG A 79 -84.22 -37.83 -41.63
CA ARG A 79 -83.46 -37.73 -40.38
C ARG A 79 -82.36 -38.79 -40.30
N ILE A 80 -82.70 -40.06 -40.50
CA ILE A 80 -81.70 -41.14 -40.50
C ILE A 80 -80.69 -41.00 -41.64
N THR A 81 -81.12 -40.43 -42.78
CA THR A 81 -80.22 -40.12 -43.90
C THR A 81 -79.19 -39.09 -43.46
N GLN A 82 -79.62 -38.05 -42.77
CA GLN A 82 -78.72 -37.01 -42.28
C GLN A 82 -77.77 -37.55 -41.20
N PHE A 83 -78.29 -38.32 -40.25
CA PHE A 83 -77.50 -38.91 -39.17
C PHE A 83 -76.41 -39.86 -39.67
N GLU A 84 -76.70 -40.63 -40.71
CA GLU A 84 -75.72 -41.56 -41.28
C GLU A 84 -74.76 -40.92 -42.29
N GLN A 85 -75.25 -40.04 -43.17
CA GLN A 85 -74.42 -39.47 -44.25
C GLN A 85 -73.53 -38.32 -43.81
N VAL A 86 -74.06 -37.40 -43.01
CA VAL A 86 -73.28 -36.28 -42.44
C VAL A 86 -72.46 -36.78 -41.25
N GLY A 87 -72.95 -37.85 -40.60
CA GLY A 87 -72.24 -38.58 -39.56
C GLY A 87 -72.21 -37.85 -38.22
N PHE A 88 -71.98 -38.63 -37.17
CA PHE A 88 -71.58 -38.17 -35.85
C PHE A 88 -70.21 -38.76 -35.56
N THR A 89 -69.38 -38.06 -34.79
CA THR A 89 -68.12 -38.65 -34.32
C THR A 89 -68.41 -39.86 -33.44
N LYS A 90 -67.45 -40.78 -33.31
CA LYS A 90 -67.63 -42.00 -32.50
C LYS A 90 -68.07 -41.67 -31.06
N GLU A 91 -67.44 -40.66 -30.45
CA GLU A 91 -67.78 -40.21 -29.09
C GLU A 91 -69.18 -39.56 -29.02
N GLN A 92 -69.58 -38.80 -30.04
CA GLN A 92 -70.94 -38.24 -30.11
C GLN A 92 -71.97 -39.36 -30.26
N LYS A 93 -71.70 -40.39 -31.08
CA LYS A 93 -72.58 -41.56 -31.22
C LYS A 93 -72.74 -42.31 -29.91
N GLU A 94 -71.66 -42.50 -29.16
CA GLU A 94 -71.72 -43.15 -27.83
C GLU A 94 -72.62 -42.37 -26.86
N LYS A 95 -72.48 -41.03 -26.80
CA LYS A 95 -73.29 -40.18 -25.90
C LYS A 95 -74.74 -40.01 -26.38
N LEU A 96 -74.95 -39.93 -27.69
CA LEU A 96 -76.27 -39.80 -28.30
C LEU A 96 -76.97 -41.15 -28.51
N GLY A 97 -76.30 -42.28 -28.24
CA GLY A 97 -76.79 -43.61 -28.60
C GLY A 97 -78.19 -43.90 -28.08
N GLY A 98 -78.51 -43.48 -26.85
CA GLY A 98 -79.87 -43.60 -26.28
C GLY A 98 -80.92 -42.81 -27.06
N LEU A 99 -80.59 -41.60 -27.51
CA LEU A 99 -81.46 -40.72 -28.30
C LEU A 99 -81.56 -41.19 -29.76
N LEU A 100 -80.45 -41.62 -30.37
CA LEU A 100 -80.41 -42.14 -31.74
C LEU A 100 -81.21 -43.44 -31.84
N SER A 101 -81.15 -44.30 -30.82
CA SER A 101 -81.92 -45.55 -30.78
C SER A 101 -83.44 -45.34 -30.87
N LEU A 102 -83.93 -44.15 -30.54
CA LEU A 102 -85.34 -43.81 -30.71
C LEU A 102 -85.79 -43.73 -32.18
N GLU A 103 -84.86 -43.57 -33.13
CA GLU A 103 -85.13 -43.72 -34.57
C GLU A 103 -85.04 -45.17 -35.05
N GLY A 104 -84.59 -46.10 -34.21
CA GLY A 104 -84.45 -47.52 -34.51
C GLY A 104 -85.77 -48.31 -34.50
N PRO A 105 -85.71 -49.59 -34.89
CA PRO A 105 -86.86 -50.49 -34.86
C PRO A 105 -87.38 -50.67 -33.44
N ASP A 106 -88.68 -50.88 -33.29
CA ASP A 106 -89.28 -51.25 -32.00
C ASP A 106 -88.95 -52.70 -31.65
N ASP A 107 -87.84 -52.88 -30.93
CA ASP A 107 -87.39 -54.16 -30.41
C ASP A 107 -87.98 -54.49 -29.02
N VAL A 108 -88.75 -53.56 -28.45
CA VAL A 108 -89.33 -53.67 -27.10
C VAL A 108 -90.76 -54.19 -27.14
N THR A 109 -91.67 -53.47 -27.80
CA THR A 109 -93.08 -53.86 -27.93
C THR A 109 -93.38 -54.59 -29.23
N LYS A 110 -92.48 -54.49 -30.22
CA LYS A 110 -92.59 -55.13 -31.55
C LYS A 110 -93.88 -54.77 -32.29
N SER A 111 -94.49 -53.65 -31.95
CA SER A 111 -95.81 -53.22 -32.46
C SER A 111 -95.78 -51.82 -33.07
N GLU A 112 -94.83 -50.98 -32.68
CA GLU A 112 -94.73 -49.61 -33.14
C GLU A 112 -93.76 -49.44 -34.31
N VAL A 113 -93.98 -48.38 -35.09
CA VAL A 113 -93.17 -48.09 -36.28
C VAL A 113 -91.74 -47.64 -35.95
N SER A 114 -91.47 -47.19 -34.72
CA SER A 114 -90.12 -46.94 -34.22
C SER A 114 -90.12 -46.94 -32.70
N LEU A 115 -88.96 -47.16 -32.10
CA LEU A 115 -88.80 -47.15 -30.65
C LEU A 115 -89.23 -45.80 -30.04
N GLY A 116 -89.05 -44.70 -30.79
CA GLY A 116 -89.45 -43.34 -30.42
C GLY A 116 -90.95 -43.04 -30.40
N GLN A 117 -91.83 -43.98 -30.80
CA GLN A 117 -93.29 -43.87 -30.68
C GLN A 117 -93.89 -44.70 -29.55
N VAL A 118 -93.16 -45.68 -29.02
CA VAL A 118 -93.58 -46.51 -27.86
C VAL A 118 -93.85 -45.63 -26.64
N LYS A 119 -94.82 -45.90 -25.76
CA LYS A 119 -95.01 -45.05 -24.58
C LYS A 119 -93.80 -45.14 -23.63
N VAL A 120 -93.39 -44.01 -23.04
CA VAL A 120 -92.17 -43.92 -22.20
C VAL A 120 -92.14 -44.99 -21.10
N GLU A 121 -93.29 -45.26 -20.47
CA GLU A 121 -93.45 -46.27 -19.42
C GLU A 121 -93.11 -47.70 -19.85
N GLN A 122 -93.20 -47.99 -21.16
CA GLN A 122 -92.92 -49.31 -21.74
C GLN A 122 -91.46 -49.42 -22.21
N ARG A 123 -90.73 -48.31 -22.37
CA ARG A 123 -89.35 -48.28 -22.85
C ARG A 123 -88.31 -48.46 -21.75
N GLN A 124 -88.63 -49.17 -20.66
CA GLN A 124 -87.84 -49.20 -19.40
C GLN A 124 -86.37 -49.65 -19.54
N ARG A 125 -85.93 -50.08 -20.73
CA ARG A 125 -84.54 -50.43 -21.07
C ARG A 125 -83.79 -49.36 -21.89
N THR A 126 -84.41 -48.24 -22.25
CA THR A 126 -83.77 -47.13 -22.98
C THR A 126 -83.51 -45.94 -22.05
N SER A 127 -82.37 -45.26 -22.23
CA SER A 127 -81.87 -44.19 -21.35
C SER A 127 -82.62 -42.85 -21.45
N SER A 128 -83.59 -42.70 -22.36
CA SER A 128 -84.25 -41.43 -22.63
C SER A 128 -85.64 -41.34 -22.00
N SER A 129 -85.87 -40.27 -21.22
CA SER A 129 -87.15 -40.00 -20.52
C SER A 129 -88.18 -39.20 -21.35
N LEU A 130 -87.91 -39.00 -22.64
CA LEU A 130 -88.64 -38.07 -23.50
C LEU A 130 -90.00 -38.63 -23.94
N SER A 131 -91.07 -37.82 -23.83
CA SER A 131 -92.36 -38.14 -24.45
C SER A 131 -92.26 -38.22 -25.98
N SER A 132 -93.24 -38.76 -26.68
CA SER A 132 -93.21 -38.84 -28.15
C SER A 132 -93.08 -37.47 -28.82
N GLN A 133 -93.77 -36.44 -28.29
CA GLN A 133 -93.68 -35.07 -28.82
C GLN A 133 -92.32 -34.42 -28.51
N GLN A 134 -91.77 -34.65 -27.32
CA GLN A 134 -90.45 -34.15 -26.94
C GLN A 134 -89.34 -34.87 -27.72
N THR A 135 -89.46 -36.18 -27.92
CA THR A 135 -88.56 -36.99 -28.73
C THR A 135 -88.45 -36.40 -30.12
N ASP A 136 -89.58 -36.09 -30.76
CA ASP A 136 -89.56 -35.55 -32.11
C ASP A 136 -88.95 -34.14 -32.18
N ALA A 137 -89.31 -33.25 -31.24
CA ALA A 137 -88.77 -31.89 -31.17
C ALA A 137 -87.26 -31.88 -30.88
N THR A 138 -86.79 -32.77 -30.01
CA THR A 138 -85.38 -32.93 -29.62
C THR A 138 -84.56 -33.55 -30.75
N LEU A 139 -85.09 -34.55 -31.45
CA LEU A 139 -84.46 -35.15 -32.63
C LEU A 139 -84.40 -34.17 -33.82
N ASP A 140 -85.43 -33.33 -34.00
CA ASP A 140 -85.39 -32.24 -34.99
C ASP A 140 -84.38 -31.16 -34.63
N LEU A 141 -84.26 -30.81 -33.35
CA LEU A 141 -83.23 -29.89 -32.89
C LEU A 141 -81.84 -30.48 -33.10
N LEU A 142 -81.65 -31.78 -32.83
CA LEU A 142 -80.41 -32.50 -33.13
C LEU A 142 -80.08 -32.53 -34.63
N CYS A 143 -81.09 -32.65 -35.49
CA CYS A 143 -80.88 -32.49 -36.94
C CYS A 143 -80.38 -31.08 -37.28
N ARG A 144 -80.95 -30.04 -36.65
CA ARG A 144 -80.53 -28.65 -36.89
C ARG A 144 -79.13 -28.39 -36.38
N THR A 145 -78.77 -28.90 -35.20
CA THR A 145 -77.40 -28.75 -34.66
C THR A 145 -76.39 -29.45 -35.56
N GLN A 146 -76.69 -30.66 -36.03
CA GLN A 146 -75.82 -31.38 -36.96
C GLN A 146 -75.65 -30.64 -38.30
N LYS A 147 -76.69 -29.93 -38.79
CA LYS A 147 -76.56 -29.07 -39.99
C LYS A 147 -75.65 -27.87 -39.76
N VAL A 148 -75.59 -27.36 -38.54
CA VAL A 148 -74.67 -26.26 -38.18
C VAL A 148 -73.24 -26.78 -38.11
N GLY A 149 -73.03 -27.90 -37.42
CA GLY A 149 -71.73 -28.56 -37.38
C GLY A 149 -71.49 -29.38 -36.10
N PRO A 150 -70.31 -30.00 -35.97
CA PRO A 150 -69.99 -30.87 -34.85
C PRO A 150 -69.99 -30.15 -33.49
N SER A 151 -69.62 -28.87 -33.43
CA SER A 151 -69.56 -28.12 -32.17
C SER A 151 -70.96 -27.75 -31.64
N ALA A 152 -71.91 -27.52 -32.55
CA ALA A 152 -73.32 -27.36 -32.20
C ALA A 152 -73.94 -28.65 -31.66
N VAL A 153 -73.51 -29.81 -32.18
CA VAL A 153 -73.88 -31.13 -31.61
C VAL A 153 -73.24 -31.31 -30.23
N ASP A 154 -71.98 -30.93 -30.05
CA ASP A 154 -71.33 -30.99 -28.74
C ASP A 154 -71.97 -30.06 -27.71
N LEU A 155 -72.48 -28.89 -28.12
CA LEU A 155 -73.25 -27.99 -27.28
C LEU A 155 -74.58 -28.63 -26.84
N PHE A 156 -75.27 -29.29 -27.78
CA PHE A 156 -76.50 -30.04 -27.50
C PHE A 156 -76.25 -31.17 -26.49
N ILE A 157 -75.15 -31.91 -26.65
CA ILE A 157 -74.74 -32.97 -25.71
C ILE A 157 -74.36 -32.37 -24.34
N HIS A 158 -73.59 -31.28 -24.33
CA HIS A 158 -73.13 -30.64 -23.09
C HIS A 158 -74.30 -30.17 -22.22
N LEU A 159 -75.35 -29.65 -22.84
CA LEU A 159 -76.59 -29.24 -22.19
C LEU A 159 -77.56 -30.40 -21.90
N ARG A 160 -77.11 -31.65 -22.05
CA ARG A 160 -77.82 -32.89 -21.65
C ARG A 160 -79.21 -33.10 -22.26
N LEU A 161 -79.49 -32.49 -23.42
CA LEU A 161 -80.76 -32.64 -24.13
C LEU A 161 -81.04 -34.05 -24.69
N HIS A 162 -80.08 -34.98 -24.58
CA HIS A 162 -80.25 -36.37 -24.97
C HIS A 162 -80.91 -37.25 -23.88
N ASP A 163 -80.84 -36.83 -22.62
CA ASP A 163 -81.31 -37.60 -21.47
C ASP A 163 -82.61 -37.02 -20.87
N THR A 164 -82.67 -35.68 -20.72
CA THR A 164 -83.80 -34.96 -20.11
C THR A 164 -84.18 -33.71 -20.91
N PHE A 165 -85.45 -33.30 -20.80
CA PHE A 165 -85.97 -32.09 -21.47
C PHE A 165 -85.92 -30.89 -20.53
N ASP A 166 -84.86 -30.08 -20.63
CA ASP A 166 -84.75 -28.77 -19.96
C ASP A 166 -85.12 -27.66 -20.96
N LEU A 167 -86.09 -26.82 -20.59
CA LEU A 167 -86.63 -25.78 -21.47
C LEU A 167 -85.61 -24.66 -21.74
N ASP A 168 -84.81 -24.28 -20.74
CA ASP A 168 -83.79 -23.24 -20.88
C ASP A 168 -82.63 -23.77 -21.74
N ALA A 169 -82.23 -25.03 -21.53
CA ALA A 169 -81.22 -25.70 -22.36
C ALA A 169 -81.69 -25.85 -23.81
N PHE A 170 -82.95 -26.25 -24.00
CA PHE A 170 -83.55 -26.39 -25.32
C PHE A 170 -83.66 -25.03 -26.03
N SER A 171 -84.07 -23.98 -25.31
CA SER A 171 -84.12 -22.60 -25.81
C SER A 171 -82.73 -22.12 -26.22
N MET A 172 -81.72 -22.32 -25.37
CA MET A 172 -80.36 -21.89 -25.64
C MET A 172 -79.78 -22.55 -26.90
N VAL A 173 -79.94 -23.87 -27.07
CA VAL A 173 -79.46 -24.58 -28.27
C VAL A 173 -80.26 -24.18 -29.50
N LYS A 174 -81.58 -23.99 -29.37
CA LYS A 174 -82.43 -23.48 -30.45
C LYS A 174 -82.06 -22.07 -30.88
N THR A 175 -81.66 -21.21 -29.95
CA THR A 175 -81.20 -19.85 -30.23
C THR A 175 -79.79 -19.89 -30.86
N ALA A 176 -78.89 -20.73 -30.36
CA ALA A 176 -77.54 -20.91 -30.91
C ALA A 176 -77.55 -21.45 -32.35
N THR A 177 -78.43 -22.41 -32.66
CA THR A 177 -78.55 -22.96 -34.03
C THR A 177 -79.02 -21.93 -35.07
N LYS A 178 -79.70 -20.85 -34.65
CA LYS A 178 -80.07 -19.76 -35.57
C LYS A 178 -78.87 -18.94 -36.03
N TRP A 179 -77.72 -19.05 -35.36
CA TRP A 179 -76.50 -18.34 -35.76
C TRP A 179 -75.89 -18.92 -37.03
N LEU A 180 -76.21 -20.18 -37.37
CA LEU A 180 -75.66 -20.91 -38.52
C LEU A 180 -74.12 -20.90 -38.58
N ASP A 181 -73.47 -20.85 -37.41
CA ASP A 181 -72.02 -20.75 -37.26
C ASP A 181 -71.56 -21.72 -36.16
N ASP A 182 -70.87 -22.78 -36.56
CA ASP A 182 -70.40 -23.82 -35.65
C ASP A 182 -69.33 -23.32 -34.68
N LEU A 183 -68.49 -22.37 -35.10
CA LEU A 183 -67.45 -21.80 -34.25
C LEU A 183 -68.06 -20.97 -33.12
N ARG A 184 -69.18 -20.28 -33.38
CA ARG A 184 -69.92 -19.58 -32.31
C ARG A 184 -70.61 -20.54 -31.35
N CYS A 185 -71.07 -21.69 -31.82
CA CYS A 185 -71.58 -22.75 -30.96
C CYS A 185 -70.46 -23.37 -30.10
N LEU A 186 -69.26 -23.53 -30.66
CA LEU A 186 -68.07 -23.94 -29.91
C LEU A 186 -67.72 -22.90 -28.84
N ASP A 187 -67.67 -21.62 -29.21
CA ASP A 187 -67.34 -20.54 -28.28
C ASP A 187 -68.39 -20.42 -27.17
N LEU A 188 -69.67 -20.57 -27.50
CA LEU A 188 -70.73 -20.59 -26.49
C LEU A 188 -70.56 -21.78 -25.55
N ARG A 189 -70.33 -22.99 -26.07
CA ARG A 189 -70.06 -24.16 -25.23
C ARG A 189 -68.86 -23.93 -24.33
N MET A 190 -67.77 -23.38 -24.86
CA MET A 190 -66.56 -23.06 -24.11
C MET A 190 -66.81 -21.99 -23.03
N LEU A 191 -67.71 -21.03 -23.29
CA LEU A 191 -68.16 -20.04 -22.30
C LEU A 191 -68.97 -20.70 -21.18
N LEU A 192 -69.89 -21.61 -21.53
CA LEU A 192 -70.67 -22.36 -20.54
C LEU A 192 -69.77 -23.23 -19.67
N VAL A 193 -68.81 -23.93 -20.28
CA VAL A 193 -67.79 -24.71 -19.55
C VAL A 193 -66.94 -23.80 -18.66
N ALA A 194 -66.55 -22.62 -19.13
CA ALA A 194 -65.77 -21.66 -18.33
C ALA A 194 -66.54 -21.12 -17.13
N SER A 195 -67.88 -21.07 -17.21
CA SER A 195 -68.75 -20.63 -16.12
C SER A 195 -69.03 -21.70 -15.07
N GLN A 196 -68.78 -22.97 -15.38
CA GLN A 196 -68.94 -24.07 -14.42
C GLN A 196 -67.78 -24.08 -13.43
N ASP A 197 -68.06 -24.45 -12.18
CA ASP A 197 -67.01 -24.50 -11.16
C ASP A 197 -65.98 -25.57 -11.52
N SER A 198 -64.70 -25.20 -11.47
CA SER A 198 -63.58 -26.03 -11.87
C SER A 198 -62.43 -25.82 -10.89
N ASP A 199 -61.65 -26.88 -10.67
CA ASP A 199 -60.45 -26.82 -9.82
C ASP A 199 -59.39 -25.82 -10.34
N SER A 200 -59.47 -25.42 -11.62
CA SER A 200 -58.50 -24.52 -12.24
C SER A 200 -59.12 -23.22 -12.73
N VAL A 201 -58.96 -22.17 -11.92
CA VAL A 201 -59.36 -20.79 -12.27
C VAL A 201 -58.71 -20.31 -13.56
N SER A 202 -57.46 -20.67 -13.83
CA SER A 202 -56.78 -20.31 -15.08
C SER A 202 -57.48 -20.87 -16.32
N HIS A 203 -58.08 -22.06 -16.24
CA HIS A 203 -58.83 -22.65 -17.36
C HIS A 203 -60.14 -21.91 -17.60
N GLN A 204 -60.86 -21.57 -16.52
CA GLN A 204 -62.07 -20.74 -16.59
C GLN A 204 -61.78 -19.38 -17.22
N MET A 205 -60.71 -18.69 -16.78
CA MET A 205 -60.31 -17.40 -17.33
C MET A 205 -59.94 -17.49 -18.82
N ASN A 206 -59.15 -18.49 -19.22
CA ASN A 206 -58.80 -18.68 -20.63
C ASN A 206 -60.03 -18.96 -21.50
N GLY A 207 -61.02 -19.69 -20.95
CA GLY A 207 -62.31 -19.89 -21.59
C GLY A 207 -63.03 -18.56 -21.84
N PHE A 208 -63.17 -17.69 -20.82
CA PHE A 208 -63.78 -16.37 -21.00
C PHE A 208 -62.98 -15.44 -21.91
N ILE A 209 -61.65 -15.40 -21.79
CA ILE A 209 -60.76 -14.55 -22.62
C ILE A 209 -60.93 -14.88 -24.10
N LYS A 210 -61.04 -16.17 -24.46
CA LYS A 210 -61.19 -16.61 -25.85
C LYS A 210 -62.59 -16.36 -26.39
N THR A 211 -63.62 -16.59 -25.57
CA THR A 211 -65.01 -16.67 -26.05
C THR A 211 -65.75 -15.34 -26.00
N LEU A 212 -65.52 -14.50 -24.99
CA LEU A 212 -66.23 -13.22 -24.84
C LEU A 212 -66.05 -12.26 -26.04
N PRO A 213 -64.85 -12.07 -26.62
CA PRO A 213 -64.69 -11.20 -27.79
C PRO A 213 -65.44 -11.72 -29.02
N SER A 214 -65.36 -13.03 -29.27
CA SER A 214 -66.02 -13.69 -30.41
C SER A 214 -67.55 -13.58 -30.31
N LEU A 215 -68.08 -13.76 -29.09
CA LEU A 215 -69.52 -13.77 -28.85
C LEU A 215 -70.12 -12.37 -28.64
N GLN A 216 -69.31 -11.30 -28.52
CA GLN A 216 -69.80 -9.94 -28.27
C GLN A 216 -70.86 -9.47 -29.27
N THR A 217 -70.76 -9.88 -30.54
CA THR A 217 -71.72 -9.49 -31.59
C THR A 217 -73.08 -10.21 -31.47
N VAL A 218 -73.13 -11.30 -30.71
CA VAL A 218 -74.29 -12.20 -30.62
C VAL A 218 -74.92 -12.18 -29.24
N ILE A 219 -74.11 -11.99 -28.18
CA ILE A 219 -74.55 -11.86 -26.78
C ILE A 219 -75.77 -10.93 -26.65
N PRO A 220 -75.80 -9.70 -27.22
CA PRO A 220 -76.97 -8.82 -27.11
C PRO A 220 -78.30 -9.44 -27.57
N ARG A 221 -78.26 -10.35 -28.55
CA ARG A 221 -79.45 -11.05 -29.09
C ARG A 221 -79.90 -12.22 -28.22
N CYS A 222 -79.08 -12.61 -27.25
CA CYS A 222 -79.26 -13.81 -26.43
C CYS A 222 -79.20 -13.52 -24.93
N LEU A 223 -79.06 -12.26 -24.51
CA LEU A 223 -79.09 -11.83 -23.10
C LEU A 223 -80.44 -12.07 -22.40
N ASN A 224 -81.46 -12.53 -23.12
CA ASN A 224 -82.72 -13.01 -22.54
C ASN A 224 -82.68 -14.49 -22.16
N GLU A 225 -81.64 -15.24 -22.56
CA GLU A 225 -81.50 -16.67 -22.25
C GLU A 225 -80.89 -16.84 -20.84
N PRO A 226 -81.60 -17.46 -19.87
CA PRO A 226 -81.18 -17.53 -18.47
C PRO A 226 -79.81 -18.19 -18.26
N ILE A 227 -79.49 -19.22 -19.05
CA ILE A 227 -78.22 -19.95 -18.95
C ILE A 227 -77.04 -19.04 -19.32
N LEU A 228 -77.19 -18.20 -20.35
CA LEU A 228 -76.14 -17.30 -20.78
C LEU A 228 -75.91 -16.18 -19.75
N VAL A 229 -76.98 -15.60 -19.20
CA VAL A 229 -76.89 -14.56 -18.16
C VAL A 229 -76.16 -15.08 -16.93
N ARG A 230 -76.59 -16.25 -16.39
CA ARG A 230 -75.91 -16.88 -15.24
C ARG A 230 -74.44 -17.17 -15.53
N SER A 231 -74.11 -17.54 -16.77
CA SER A 231 -72.74 -17.81 -17.18
C SER A 231 -71.88 -16.55 -17.22
N ILE A 232 -72.45 -15.42 -17.62
CA ILE A 232 -71.79 -14.10 -17.63
C ILE A 232 -71.63 -13.56 -16.19
N GLU A 233 -72.60 -13.79 -15.31
CA GLU A 233 -72.49 -13.43 -13.87
C GLU A 233 -71.30 -14.14 -13.20
N GLN A 234 -70.95 -15.35 -13.65
CA GLN A 234 -69.77 -16.06 -13.13
C GLN A 234 -68.44 -15.41 -13.50
N VAL A 235 -68.38 -14.50 -14.48
CA VAL A 235 -67.15 -13.78 -14.83
C VAL A 235 -66.59 -13.01 -13.63
N GLU A 236 -67.45 -12.36 -12.85
CA GLU A 236 -67.03 -11.62 -11.65
C GLU A 236 -66.56 -12.56 -10.54
N ASN A 237 -67.24 -13.69 -10.34
CA ASN A 237 -66.82 -14.72 -9.40
C ASN A 237 -65.44 -15.31 -9.79
N VAL A 238 -65.23 -15.60 -11.06
CA VAL A 238 -63.96 -16.09 -11.59
C VAL A 238 -62.86 -15.04 -11.48
N MET A 239 -63.15 -13.76 -11.74
CA MET A 239 -62.20 -12.67 -11.50
C MET A 239 -61.80 -12.58 -10.02
N ASN A 240 -62.77 -12.64 -9.09
CA ASN A 240 -62.50 -12.62 -7.66
C ASN A 240 -61.67 -13.83 -7.20
N LYS A 241 -62.01 -15.04 -7.69
CA LYS A 241 -61.21 -16.26 -7.45
C LYS A 241 -59.79 -16.09 -8.00
N ALA A 242 -59.65 -15.54 -9.21
CA ALA A 242 -58.35 -15.31 -9.86
C ALA A 242 -57.51 -14.32 -9.06
N GLN A 243 -58.09 -13.23 -8.57
CA GLN A 243 -57.41 -12.25 -7.73
C GLN A 243 -56.94 -12.86 -6.41
N ARG A 244 -57.71 -13.75 -5.78
CA ARG A 244 -57.25 -14.50 -4.60
C ARG A 244 -56.07 -15.43 -4.92
N VAL A 245 -56.14 -16.18 -6.02
CA VAL A 245 -55.04 -17.05 -6.47
C VAL A 245 -53.81 -16.23 -6.82
N PHE A 246 -53.99 -15.09 -7.48
CA PHE A 246 -52.93 -14.16 -7.82
C PHE A 246 -52.24 -13.63 -6.58
N ASN A 247 -52.99 -13.13 -5.59
CA ASN A 247 -52.43 -12.68 -4.33
C ASN A 247 -51.64 -13.80 -3.61
N LYS A 248 -52.16 -15.03 -3.58
CA LYS A 248 -51.43 -16.19 -3.04
C LYS A 248 -50.15 -16.52 -3.83
N SER A 249 -50.19 -16.38 -5.16
CA SER A 249 -49.03 -16.58 -6.03
C SER A 249 -48.00 -15.44 -5.94
N LEU A 250 -48.42 -14.24 -5.53
CA LEU A 250 -47.51 -13.12 -5.25
C LEU A 250 -46.75 -13.35 -3.94
N GLU A 251 -47.33 -14.02 -2.93
CA GLU A 251 -46.59 -14.38 -1.71
C GLU A 251 -45.39 -15.28 -2.05
N THR A 252 -45.59 -16.26 -2.94
CA THR A 252 -44.63 -17.33 -3.22
C THR A 252 -43.79 -17.10 -4.48
N GLY A 253 -44.08 -16.08 -5.29
CA GLY A 253 -43.39 -15.83 -6.55
C GLY A 253 -43.75 -14.48 -7.19
N SER A 254 -43.60 -14.37 -8.51
CA SER A 254 -43.93 -13.14 -9.25
C SER A 254 -45.41 -13.02 -9.60
N GLY A 255 -46.19 -14.08 -9.46
CA GLY A 255 -47.59 -14.14 -9.87
C GLY A 255 -47.85 -13.87 -11.36
N ARG A 256 -46.80 -13.78 -12.20
CA ARG A 256 -46.89 -13.29 -13.58
C ARG A 256 -47.96 -13.98 -14.40
N HIS A 257 -48.00 -15.32 -14.39
CA HIS A 257 -48.97 -16.07 -15.20
C HIS A 257 -50.42 -15.66 -14.86
N MET A 258 -50.78 -15.66 -13.58
CA MET A 258 -52.12 -15.30 -13.14
C MET A 258 -52.39 -13.80 -13.30
N GLY A 259 -51.42 -12.92 -13.01
CA GLY A 259 -51.57 -11.48 -13.18
C GLY A 259 -51.80 -11.06 -14.64
N MET A 260 -51.08 -11.70 -15.58
CA MET A 260 -51.30 -11.46 -17.00
C MET A 260 -52.65 -11.99 -17.49
N LEU A 261 -53.12 -13.11 -16.94
CA LEU A 261 -54.49 -13.61 -17.21
C LEU A 261 -55.55 -12.66 -16.66
N ILE A 262 -55.37 -12.10 -15.46
CA ILE A 262 -56.29 -11.10 -14.87
C ILE A 262 -56.36 -9.86 -15.75
N HIS A 263 -55.21 -9.35 -16.18
CA HIS A 263 -55.16 -8.20 -17.07
C HIS A 263 -55.83 -8.51 -18.42
N ALA A 264 -55.55 -9.66 -19.03
CA ALA A 264 -56.15 -10.07 -20.30
C ALA A 264 -57.68 -10.25 -20.20
N LEU A 265 -58.17 -10.88 -19.12
CA LEU A 265 -59.60 -11.00 -18.86
C LEU A 265 -60.23 -9.61 -18.64
N GLY A 266 -59.57 -8.73 -17.89
CA GLY A 266 -60.02 -7.35 -17.68
C GLY A 266 -60.14 -6.57 -18.99
N ASP A 267 -59.13 -6.64 -19.86
CA ASP A 267 -59.13 -6.00 -21.18
C ASP A 267 -60.27 -6.53 -22.07
N VAL A 268 -60.49 -7.85 -22.06
CA VAL A 268 -61.61 -8.48 -22.78
C VAL A 268 -62.96 -8.02 -22.22
N ILE A 269 -63.13 -7.96 -20.89
CA ILE A 269 -64.36 -7.46 -20.26
C ILE A 269 -64.60 -6.01 -20.65
N LEU A 270 -63.58 -5.13 -20.61
CA LEU A 270 -63.72 -3.73 -21.00
C LEU A 270 -64.13 -3.57 -22.47
N LYS A 271 -63.58 -4.41 -23.37
CA LYS A 271 -63.91 -4.41 -24.80
C LYS A 271 -65.32 -4.99 -25.06
N ALA A 272 -65.75 -5.98 -24.28
CA ALA A 272 -67.05 -6.62 -24.36
C ALA A 272 -68.18 -5.77 -23.74
N THR A 273 -68.48 -4.63 -24.34
CA THR A 273 -69.50 -3.67 -23.83
C THR A 273 -70.89 -4.29 -23.64
N SER A 274 -71.22 -5.35 -24.39
CA SER A 274 -72.50 -6.05 -24.30
C SER A 274 -72.76 -6.74 -22.96
N ILE A 275 -71.72 -7.03 -22.17
CA ILE A 275 -71.87 -7.69 -20.86
C ILE A 275 -71.86 -6.71 -19.68
N HIS A 276 -71.61 -5.41 -19.92
CA HIS A 276 -71.53 -4.39 -18.86
C HIS A 276 -72.87 -4.14 -18.17
N THR A 277 -73.98 -4.56 -18.78
CA THR A 277 -75.32 -4.53 -18.16
C THR A 277 -75.54 -5.64 -17.14
N VAL A 278 -74.72 -6.70 -17.18
CA VAL A 278 -74.81 -7.88 -16.30
C VAL A 278 -73.73 -7.87 -15.22
N VAL A 279 -72.53 -7.38 -15.54
CA VAL A 279 -71.38 -7.32 -14.63
C VAL A 279 -71.43 -6.08 -13.72
N SER A 280 -70.96 -6.17 -12.47
CA SER A 280 -71.01 -5.04 -11.53
C SER A 280 -70.22 -3.81 -12.00
N SER A 281 -70.75 -2.62 -11.73
CA SER A 281 -70.07 -1.34 -12.01
C SER A 281 -68.77 -1.18 -11.19
N HIS A 282 -68.71 -1.80 -10.01
CA HIS A 282 -67.51 -1.85 -9.17
C HIS A 282 -66.37 -2.58 -9.89
N LEU A 283 -66.63 -3.77 -10.45
CA LEU A 283 -65.64 -4.53 -11.21
C LEU A 283 -65.12 -3.74 -12.42
N ILE A 284 -66.00 -3.10 -13.19
CA ILE A 284 -65.60 -2.25 -14.33
C ILE A 284 -64.70 -1.08 -13.88
N SER A 285 -65.05 -0.41 -12.77
CA SER A 285 -64.26 0.68 -12.23
C SER A 285 -62.87 0.25 -11.74
N SER A 286 -62.78 -0.97 -11.21
CA SER A 286 -61.53 -1.58 -10.74
C SER A 286 -60.61 -1.92 -11.92
N ILE A 287 -61.14 -2.56 -12.96
CA ILE A 287 -60.37 -2.92 -14.16
C ILE A 287 -59.83 -1.68 -14.90
N ARG A 288 -60.58 -0.56 -14.92
CA ARG A 288 -60.10 0.69 -15.54
C ARG A 288 -58.84 1.27 -14.87
N ARG A 289 -58.54 0.88 -13.62
CA ARG A 289 -57.32 1.28 -12.90
C ARG A 289 -56.15 0.35 -13.17
N PHE A 290 -56.31 -0.68 -14.00
CA PHE A 290 -55.22 -1.59 -14.33
C PHE A 290 -54.09 -0.86 -15.06
N PRO A 291 -52.82 -1.09 -14.69
CA PRO A 291 -51.69 -0.51 -15.39
C PRO A 291 -51.57 -1.09 -16.80
N SER A 292 -50.99 -0.32 -17.72
CA SER A 292 -50.79 -0.78 -19.09
C SER A 292 -49.91 -2.03 -19.16
N TYR A 293 -50.11 -2.85 -20.20
CA TYR A 293 -49.28 -4.04 -20.47
C TYR A 293 -47.78 -3.72 -20.47
N ASP A 294 -47.39 -2.61 -21.10
CA ASP A 294 -46.01 -2.12 -21.19
C ASP A 294 -45.42 -1.73 -19.83
N SER A 295 -46.26 -1.29 -18.89
CA SER A 295 -45.86 -1.00 -17.51
C SER A 295 -45.74 -2.26 -16.67
N LEU A 296 -46.60 -3.27 -16.89
CA LEU A 296 -46.63 -4.51 -16.10
C LEU A 296 -45.47 -5.46 -16.42
N LYS A 297 -45.08 -5.57 -17.69
CA LYS A 297 -44.04 -6.51 -18.13
C LYS A 297 -42.68 -6.27 -17.43
N PRO A 298 -42.15 -5.04 -17.33
CA PRO A 298 -40.92 -4.75 -16.57
C PRO A 298 -41.06 -5.05 -15.07
N VAL A 299 -42.24 -4.77 -14.48
CA VAL A 299 -42.51 -5.02 -13.06
C VAL A 299 -42.43 -6.52 -12.74
N PHE A 300 -43.09 -7.36 -13.54
CA PHE A 300 -43.04 -8.81 -13.36
C PHE A 300 -41.65 -9.41 -13.60
N GLU A 301 -40.91 -8.92 -14.60
CA GLU A 301 -39.52 -9.36 -14.81
C GLU A 301 -38.65 -9.05 -13.60
N ARG A 302 -38.78 -7.84 -13.03
CA ARG A 302 -37.97 -7.45 -11.88
C ARG A 302 -38.27 -8.28 -10.62
N ILE A 303 -39.54 -8.58 -10.36
CA ILE A 303 -39.90 -9.49 -9.26
C ILE A 303 -39.32 -10.89 -9.51
N ARG A 304 -39.31 -11.36 -10.76
CA ARG A 304 -38.78 -12.68 -11.13
C ARG A 304 -37.25 -12.77 -11.03
N THR A 305 -36.55 -11.70 -11.38
CA THR A 305 -35.08 -11.65 -11.33
C THR A 305 -34.53 -11.33 -9.94
N SER A 306 -35.40 -10.95 -8.99
CA SER A 306 -34.99 -10.71 -7.60
C SER A 306 -34.53 -12.01 -6.92
N PRO A 307 -33.30 -12.07 -6.37
CA PRO A 307 -32.76 -13.27 -5.74
C PRO A 307 -33.35 -13.58 -4.35
N ARG A 308 -34.12 -12.65 -3.76
CA ARG A 308 -34.74 -12.77 -2.44
C ARG A 308 -36.26 -12.90 -2.55
N GLN A 309 -36.84 -13.84 -1.83
CA GLN A 309 -38.29 -13.97 -1.67
C GLN A 309 -38.77 -13.01 -0.57
N TYR A 310 -39.32 -11.87 -0.98
CA TYR A 310 -39.95 -10.90 -0.09
C TYR A 310 -41.46 -11.17 0.02
N SER A 311 -42.07 -10.88 1.16
CA SER A 311 -43.54 -10.88 1.29
C SER A 311 -44.18 -9.80 0.40
N VAL A 312 -45.50 -9.83 0.25
CA VAL A 312 -46.23 -8.80 -0.51
C VAL A 312 -46.09 -7.41 0.13
N GLU A 313 -45.99 -7.33 1.45
CA GLU A 313 -45.82 -6.09 2.21
C GLU A 313 -44.38 -5.54 2.15
N GLU A 314 -43.39 -6.42 2.02
CA GLU A 314 -41.97 -6.05 1.97
C GLU A 314 -41.50 -5.64 0.57
N CYS A 315 -42.21 -6.06 -0.48
CA CYS A 315 -41.86 -5.74 -1.86
C CYS A 315 -42.85 -4.74 -2.47
N ARG A 316 -42.42 -3.47 -2.61
CA ARG A 316 -43.23 -2.38 -3.20
C ARG A 316 -43.88 -2.71 -4.55
N PHE A 317 -43.22 -3.50 -5.40
CA PHE A 317 -43.80 -3.97 -6.67
C PHE A 317 -44.89 -5.04 -6.46
N LYS A 318 -44.73 -5.95 -5.50
CA LYS A 318 -45.78 -6.91 -5.13
C LYS A 318 -46.96 -6.20 -4.47
N SER A 319 -46.73 -5.22 -3.58
CA SER A 319 -47.80 -4.43 -2.97
C SER A 319 -48.58 -3.64 -4.02
N TYR A 320 -47.88 -3.03 -4.99
CA TYR A 320 -48.48 -2.35 -6.12
C TYR A 320 -49.33 -3.28 -6.99
N LEU A 321 -48.84 -4.47 -7.32
CA LEU A 321 -49.59 -5.46 -8.09
C LEU A 321 -50.78 -6.03 -7.31
N ALA A 322 -50.63 -6.28 -6.02
CA ALA A 322 -51.71 -6.73 -5.14
C ALA A 322 -52.83 -5.69 -5.03
N SER A 323 -52.47 -4.39 -5.05
CA SER A 323 -53.44 -3.31 -5.04
C SER A 323 -54.12 -3.08 -6.39
N THR A 324 -53.37 -3.15 -7.49
CA THR A 324 -53.89 -2.86 -8.83
C THR A 324 -54.59 -4.06 -9.46
N LEU A 325 -53.90 -5.19 -9.63
CA LEU A 325 -54.47 -6.40 -10.23
C LEU A 325 -55.14 -7.31 -9.20
N GLY A 326 -54.62 -7.36 -7.97
CA GLY A 326 -55.09 -8.26 -6.92
C GLY A 326 -56.30 -7.76 -6.12
N GLY A 327 -56.77 -6.53 -6.36
CA GLY A 327 -57.97 -5.97 -5.74
C GLY A 327 -57.88 -5.70 -4.23
N ARG A 328 -56.68 -5.73 -3.62
CA ARG A 328 -56.49 -5.44 -2.19
C ARG A 328 -56.35 -3.92 -1.94
N PRO A 329 -57.03 -3.33 -0.95
CA PRO A 329 -56.71 -1.99 -0.49
C PRO A 329 -55.43 -2.06 0.37
N VAL A 330 -54.27 -1.86 -0.24
CA VAL A 330 -53.01 -1.78 0.51
C VAL A 330 -52.73 -0.30 0.77
N ALA A 331 -52.62 0.06 2.05
CA ALA A 331 -52.08 1.36 2.45
C ALA A 331 -50.59 1.35 2.10
N PHE A 332 -50.22 2.00 0.99
CA PHE A 332 -48.82 2.33 0.77
C PHE A 332 -48.32 3.13 1.98
N ASP A 333 -47.08 2.86 2.42
CA ASP A 333 -46.41 3.81 3.28
C ASP A 333 -46.45 5.19 2.60
N SER A 334 -46.67 6.26 3.39
CA SER A 334 -46.89 7.63 2.91
C SER A 334 -45.78 8.17 1.97
N SER A 335 -44.65 7.46 1.90
CA SER A 335 -43.48 7.71 1.05
C SER A 335 -43.54 7.08 -0.35
N ILE A 336 -44.44 6.12 -0.61
CA ILE A 336 -44.54 5.36 -1.87
C ILE A 336 -45.81 5.80 -2.63
N THR A 337 -45.63 6.57 -3.69
CA THR A 337 -46.73 7.03 -4.55
C THR A 337 -46.76 6.25 -5.88
N ALA A 338 -47.91 6.23 -6.54
CA ALA A 338 -48.01 5.67 -7.90
C ALA A 338 -47.05 6.37 -8.88
N THR A 339 -46.73 7.66 -8.63
CA THR A 339 -45.79 8.45 -9.43
C THR A 339 -44.33 8.03 -9.22
N THR A 340 -43.90 7.70 -8.00
CA THR A 340 -42.53 7.20 -7.75
C THR A 340 -42.33 5.79 -8.32
N ILE A 341 -43.34 4.92 -8.22
CA ILE A 341 -43.32 3.60 -8.88
C ILE A 341 -43.24 3.74 -10.40
N GLN A 342 -43.99 4.69 -10.98
CA GLN A 342 -43.95 4.92 -12.42
C GLN A 342 -42.61 5.51 -12.89
N ALA A 343 -41.95 6.36 -12.09
CA ALA A 343 -40.60 6.84 -12.36
C ALA A 343 -39.58 5.68 -12.38
N GLU A 344 -39.70 4.75 -11.43
CA GLU A 344 -38.88 3.55 -11.41
C GLU A 344 -39.14 2.66 -12.63
N ILE A 345 -40.41 2.39 -12.97
CA ILE A 345 -40.77 1.60 -14.16
C ILE A 345 -40.20 2.24 -15.44
N THR A 346 -40.22 3.56 -15.52
CA THR A 346 -39.69 4.31 -16.67
C THR A 346 -38.20 4.02 -16.89
N PHE A 347 -37.40 4.02 -15.82
CA PHE A 347 -35.97 3.68 -15.90
C PHE A 347 -35.74 2.27 -16.45
N TRP A 348 -36.44 1.27 -15.90
CA TRP A 348 -36.25 -0.13 -16.33
C TRP A 348 -36.85 -0.44 -17.69
N LYS A 349 -37.86 0.33 -18.14
CA LYS A 349 -38.46 0.23 -19.47
C LYS A 349 -37.46 0.54 -20.60
N HIS A 350 -36.50 1.43 -20.36
CA HIS A 350 -35.55 1.89 -21.39
C HIS A 350 -34.40 0.90 -21.69
N GLN A 351 -34.42 -0.32 -21.13
CA GLN A 351 -33.30 -1.27 -21.18
C GLN A 351 -31.95 -0.59 -20.88
N PRO A 352 -31.77 -0.01 -19.67
CA PRO A 352 -30.53 0.67 -19.32
C PRO A 352 -29.34 -0.26 -19.59
N ASP A 353 -28.24 0.31 -20.08
CA ASP A 353 -27.01 -0.44 -20.23
C ASP A 353 -26.56 -1.05 -18.89
N THR A 354 -25.64 -1.99 -18.96
CA THR A 354 -25.14 -2.70 -17.78
C THR A 354 -24.63 -1.74 -16.71
N ALA A 355 -24.01 -0.61 -17.11
CA ALA A 355 -23.45 0.32 -16.14
C ALA A 355 -24.52 1.08 -15.34
N ARG A 356 -25.59 1.55 -16.01
CA ARG A 356 -26.73 2.19 -15.36
C ARG A 356 -27.50 1.23 -14.44
N LYS A 357 -27.66 -0.03 -14.87
CA LYS A 357 -28.30 -1.08 -14.05
C LYS A 357 -27.54 -1.34 -12.76
N ASP A 358 -26.24 -1.54 -12.86
CA ASP A 358 -25.43 -1.88 -11.69
C ASP A 358 -25.35 -0.70 -10.70
N LEU A 359 -25.27 0.54 -11.21
CA LEU A 359 -25.30 1.74 -10.36
C LEU A 359 -26.66 1.90 -9.66
N ALA A 360 -27.77 1.67 -10.36
CA ALA A 360 -29.10 1.70 -9.74
C ALA A 360 -29.23 0.69 -8.59
N HIS A 361 -28.72 -0.53 -8.77
CA HIS A 361 -28.68 -1.53 -7.70
C HIS A 361 -27.80 -1.12 -6.53
N ALA A 362 -26.64 -0.50 -6.80
CA ALA A 362 -25.76 0.00 -5.74
C ALA A 362 -26.44 1.10 -4.91
N VAL A 363 -27.16 2.02 -5.56
CA VAL A 363 -27.89 3.10 -4.86
C VAL A 363 -29.10 2.57 -4.09
N GLU A 364 -29.82 1.59 -4.64
CA GLU A 364 -30.96 0.94 -3.97
C GLU A 364 -30.56 0.25 -2.64
N SER A 365 -29.29 -0.19 -2.53
CA SER A 365 -28.78 -0.90 -1.36
C SER A 365 -28.42 -0.02 -0.15
N ILE A 366 -28.56 1.30 -0.26
CA ILE A 366 -28.21 2.27 0.79
C ILE A 366 -29.43 2.46 1.70
N ASN A 367 -29.30 2.17 3.00
CA ASN A 367 -30.41 2.22 3.96
C ASN A 367 -30.90 3.65 4.23
N ALA A 368 -30.00 4.65 4.21
CA ALA A 368 -30.35 6.06 4.42
C ALA A 368 -31.08 6.73 3.23
N VAL A 369 -31.31 6.00 2.14
CA VAL A 369 -31.99 6.51 0.95
C VAL A 369 -33.48 6.24 1.03
N SER A 370 -34.29 7.29 1.02
CA SER A 370 -35.73 7.13 0.89
C SER A 370 -36.12 6.68 -0.52
N TYR A 371 -37.28 6.05 -0.66
CA TYR A 371 -37.74 5.59 -1.97
C TYR A 371 -37.97 6.73 -2.97
N SER A 372 -38.38 7.92 -2.50
CA SER A 372 -38.51 9.10 -3.35
C SER A 372 -37.17 9.64 -3.85
N GLN A 373 -36.12 9.59 -3.01
CA GLN A 373 -34.76 9.95 -3.41
C GLN A 373 -34.19 8.98 -4.44
N TYR A 374 -34.37 7.67 -4.20
CA TYR A 374 -33.95 6.63 -5.14
C TYR A 374 -34.55 6.83 -6.54
N THR A 375 -35.86 7.04 -6.61
CA THR A 375 -36.56 7.21 -7.90
C THR A 375 -36.22 8.53 -8.59
N SER A 376 -35.90 9.59 -7.84
CA SER A 376 -35.35 10.83 -8.40
C SER A 376 -34.00 10.57 -9.09
N TRP A 377 -33.09 9.83 -8.46
CA TRP A 377 -31.79 9.50 -9.06
C TRP A 377 -31.89 8.61 -10.28
N LEU A 378 -32.83 7.67 -10.32
CA LEU A 378 -33.05 6.87 -11.53
C LEU A 378 -33.36 7.75 -12.75
N LEU A 379 -34.16 8.81 -12.57
CA LEU A 379 -34.47 9.74 -13.66
C LEU A 379 -33.25 10.59 -14.06
N VAL A 380 -32.43 10.98 -13.08
CA VAL A 380 -31.19 11.74 -13.32
C VAL A 380 -30.16 10.87 -14.05
N MET A 381 -30.01 9.59 -13.68
CA MET A 381 -29.12 8.62 -14.35
C MET A 381 -29.39 8.45 -15.84
N LEU A 382 -30.63 8.64 -16.29
CA LEU A 382 -30.99 8.59 -17.72
C LEU A 382 -30.50 9.82 -18.51
N ARG A 383 -30.29 10.96 -17.83
CA ARG A 383 -29.90 12.25 -18.44
C ARG A 383 -28.40 12.51 -18.38
N GLU A 384 -27.70 11.78 -17.52
CA GLU A 384 -26.25 11.90 -17.35
C GLU A 384 -25.45 11.25 -18.47
N ASP A 385 -24.23 11.73 -18.65
CA ASP A 385 -23.29 11.23 -19.64
C ASP A 385 -22.78 9.81 -19.32
N ASP A 386 -22.53 9.00 -20.34
CA ASP A 386 -22.12 7.59 -20.17
C ASP A 386 -20.79 7.46 -19.41
N GLN A 387 -19.89 8.42 -19.57
CA GLN A 387 -18.60 8.40 -18.90
C GLN A 387 -18.76 8.61 -17.39
N PHE A 388 -19.60 9.56 -16.99
CA PHE A 388 -19.96 9.82 -15.60
C PHE A 388 -20.59 8.60 -14.94
N ILE A 389 -21.57 7.99 -15.60
CA ILE A 389 -22.23 6.79 -15.07
C ILE A 389 -21.23 5.66 -14.86
N ARG A 390 -20.32 5.42 -15.81
CA ARG A 390 -19.27 4.40 -15.65
C ARG A 390 -18.35 4.71 -14.46
N GLU A 391 -17.91 5.95 -14.33
CA GLU A 391 -16.99 6.34 -13.26
C GLU A 391 -17.65 6.28 -11.87
N VAL A 392 -18.89 6.77 -11.73
CA VAL A 392 -19.64 6.68 -10.47
C VAL A 392 -19.99 5.22 -10.14
N ARG A 393 -20.38 4.41 -11.12
CA ARG A 393 -20.58 2.97 -10.95
C ARG A 393 -19.33 2.29 -10.37
N GLU A 394 -18.18 2.53 -10.99
CA GLU A 394 -16.91 1.94 -10.53
C GLU A 394 -16.59 2.34 -9.09
N ILE A 395 -16.87 3.60 -8.71
CA ILE A 395 -16.70 4.07 -7.33
C ILE A 395 -17.66 3.37 -6.36
N MET A 396 -18.91 3.15 -6.78
CA MET A 396 -19.96 2.58 -5.93
C MET A 396 -19.85 1.07 -5.74
N ILE A 397 -19.30 0.34 -6.74
CA ILE A 397 -19.24 -1.12 -6.75
C ILE A 397 -17.88 -1.66 -6.32
N ASN A 398 -16.78 -1.03 -6.76
CA ASN A 398 -15.43 -1.51 -6.52
C ASN A 398 -14.76 -0.75 -5.35
N GLY A 399 -14.92 -1.30 -4.14
CA GLY A 399 -14.16 -0.91 -2.94
C GLY A 399 -15.01 -0.27 -1.84
N MET A 400 -15.49 -1.10 -0.90
CA MET A 400 -16.30 -0.61 0.23
C MET A 400 -15.55 0.36 1.15
N GLU A 401 -14.23 0.23 1.27
CA GLU A 401 -13.47 0.92 2.32
C GLU A 401 -13.26 2.42 2.03
N ASN A 402 -13.48 2.92 0.81
CA ASN A 402 -13.20 4.32 0.45
C ASN A 402 -14.18 4.95 -0.57
N ARG A 403 -15.37 4.36 -0.77
CA ARG A 403 -16.34 4.81 -1.79
C ARG A 403 -16.77 6.29 -1.61
N ILE A 404 -16.97 6.74 -0.38
CA ILE A 404 -17.41 8.10 -0.05
C ILE A 404 -16.31 9.12 -0.37
N LEU A 405 -15.06 8.81 -0.04
CA LEU A 405 -13.91 9.66 -0.36
C LEU A 405 -13.71 9.83 -1.87
N ARG A 406 -13.74 8.71 -2.61
CA ARG A 406 -13.58 8.73 -4.08
C ARG A 406 -14.71 9.50 -4.75
N LEU A 407 -15.94 9.32 -4.27
CA LEU A 407 -17.10 10.06 -4.76
C LEU A 407 -16.98 11.56 -4.44
N ALA A 408 -16.57 11.93 -3.22
CA ALA A 408 -16.39 13.32 -2.82
C ALA A 408 -15.39 14.05 -3.73
N ASN A 409 -14.21 13.46 -3.95
CA ASN A 409 -13.18 14.05 -4.78
C ASN A 409 -13.64 14.19 -6.24
N TYR A 410 -14.32 13.18 -6.75
CA TYR A 410 -14.86 13.18 -8.11
C TYR A 410 -15.93 14.27 -8.31
N LEU A 411 -16.90 14.36 -7.39
CA LEU A 411 -17.95 15.38 -7.44
C LEU A 411 -17.39 16.79 -7.23
N SER A 412 -16.41 16.97 -6.35
CA SER A 412 -15.77 18.26 -6.09
C SER A 412 -15.02 18.77 -7.32
N LEU A 413 -14.28 17.89 -8.02
CA LEU A 413 -13.62 18.24 -9.29
C LEU A 413 -14.64 18.66 -10.34
N ARG A 414 -15.72 17.90 -10.54
CA ARG A 414 -16.77 18.29 -11.49
C ARG A 414 -17.42 19.62 -11.12
N ARG A 415 -17.70 19.88 -9.84
CA ARG A 415 -18.26 21.17 -9.39
C ARG A 415 -17.28 22.32 -9.66
N LYS A 416 -15.99 22.13 -9.36
CA LYS A 416 -14.92 23.11 -9.64
C LYS A 416 -14.80 23.47 -11.12
N PHE A 417 -15.04 22.51 -12.01
CA PHE A 417 -15.01 22.70 -13.47
C PHE A 417 -16.40 23.00 -14.09
N ASN A 418 -17.44 23.23 -13.28
CA ASN A 418 -18.83 23.45 -13.74
C ASN A 418 -19.39 22.34 -14.65
N LEU A 419 -19.01 21.09 -14.38
CA LEU A 419 -19.43 19.88 -15.12
C LEU A 419 -20.56 19.10 -14.42
N MET A 420 -21.10 19.62 -13.31
CA MET A 420 -22.21 19.01 -12.58
C MET A 420 -23.54 19.43 -13.21
N ARG A 421 -24.29 18.46 -13.77
CA ARG A 421 -25.56 18.74 -14.46
C ARG A 421 -26.75 18.80 -13.52
N ASP A 422 -26.71 18.04 -12.43
CA ASP A 422 -27.81 17.94 -11.46
C ASP A 422 -27.24 17.85 -10.03
N GLU A 423 -27.77 18.70 -9.13
CA GLU A 423 -27.29 18.76 -7.73
C GLU A 423 -27.80 17.57 -6.88
N THR A 424 -28.73 16.77 -7.38
CA THR A 424 -29.21 15.58 -6.66
C THR A 424 -28.09 14.57 -6.37
N TRP A 425 -26.99 14.56 -7.13
CA TRP A 425 -25.81 13.75 -6.81
C TRP A 425 -25.14 14.14 -5.48
N LEU A 426 -25.29 15.39 -5.03
CA LEU A 426 -24.84 15.85 -3.71
C LEU A 426 -25.73 15.31 -2.60
N LEU A 427 -27.03 15.16 -2.85
CA LEU A 427 -27.95 14.50 -1.94
C LEU A 427 -27.59 13.01 -1.79
N LEU A 428 -27.16 12.34 -2.86
CA LEU A 428 -26.69 10.96 -2.80
C LEU A 428 -25.45 10.84 -1.93
N PHE A 429 -24.49 11.75 -2.12
CA PHE A 429 -23.30 11.83 -1.30
C PHE A 429 -23.62 12.04 0.19
N ALA A 430 -24.60 12.90 0.50
CA ALA A 430 -25.07 13.12 1.86
C ALA A 430 -25.74 11.88 2.48
N SER A 431 -26.61 11.19 1.74
CA SER A 431 -27.22 9.93 2.18
C SER A 431 -26.15 8.86 2.45
N LEU A 432 -25.11 8.79 1.60
CA LEU A 432 -24.01 7.86 1.79
C LEU A 432 -23.19 8.12 3.05
N ILE A 433 -23.00 9.39 3.44
CA ILE A 433 -22.32 9.73 4.70
C ILE A 433 -23.14 9.28 5.92
N ASN A 434 -24.47 9.37 5.85
CA ASN A 434 -25.36 9.05 6.96
C ASN A 434 -25.66 7.55 7.11
N ASP A 435 -25.59 6.79 6.01
CA ASP A 435 -25.91 5.36 5.93
C ASP A 435 -25.20 4.45 6.95
N PRO A 436 -23.87 4.58 7.18
CA PRO A 436 -23.14 3.60 7.99
C PRO A 436 -23.11 3.97 9.49
N GLY A 437 -23.90 4.97 9.89
CA GLY A 437 -24.04 5.42 11.28
C GLY A 437 -23.05 6.51 11.71
N PRO A 438 -23.21 7.07 12.92
CA PRO A 438 -22.53 8.28 13.37
C PRO A 438 -21.01 8.13 13.54
N THR A 439 -20.53 6.90 13.77
CA THR A 439 -19.10 6.60 13.95
C THR A 439 -18.36 6.34 12.63
N TYR A 440 -19.07 6.33 11.50
CA TYR A 440 -18.47 6.00 10.20
C TYR A 440 -17.37 6.97 9.77
N LEU A 441 -17.61 8.27 9.89
CA LEU A 441 -16.62 9.29 9.51
C LEU A 441 -15.35 9.17 10.36
N GLU A 442 -15.49 8.81 11.63
CA GLU A 442 -14.35 8.56 12.52
C GLU A 442 -13.58 7.30 12.10
N ASN A 443 -14.27 6.22 11.74
CA ASN A 443 -13.66 4.99 11.25
C ASN A 443 -13.02 5.17 9.86
N MET A 444 -13.64 5.94 8.98
CA MET A 444 -13.11 6.30 7.67
C MET A 444 -11.85 7.16 7.81
N ALA A 445 -11.81 8.09 8.77
CA ALA A 445 -10.59 8.81 9.08
C ALA A 445 -9.47 7.82 9.46
N LYS A 446 -9.74 6.82 10.30
CA LYS A 446 -8.73 5.82 10.70
C LYS A 446 -8.21 4.97 9.52
N SER A 447 -8.99 4.79 8.46
CA SER A 447 -8.63 3.93 7.31
C SER A 447 -7.94 4.65 6.14
N ILE A 448 -7.77 5.98 6.20
CA ILE A 448 -7.15 6.76 5.11
C ILE A 448 -6.01 7.63 5.59
N THR A 449 -5.16 8.11 4.68
CA THR A 449 -4.04 8.99 5.03
C THR A 449 -4.53 10.38 5.47
N ALA A 450 -3.76 11.05 6.34
CA ALA A 450 -4.06 12.40 6.79
C ALA A 450 -4.17 13.40 5.63
N HIS A 451 -3.38 13.21 4.56
CA HIS A 451 -3.47 14.04 3.36
C HIS A 451 -4.81 13.88 2.65
N ALA A 452 -5.25 12.64 2.43
CA ALA A 452 -6.51 12.34 1.77
C ALA A 452 -7.70 12.83 2.59
N TRP A 453 -7.63 12.73 3.93
CA TRP A 453 -8.66 13.29 4.80
C TRP A 453 -8.69 14.82 4.78
N LEU A 454 -7.53 15.49 4.80
CA LEU A 454 -7.47 16.94 4.75
C LEU A 454 -8.01 17.50 3.42
N GLU A 455 -7.77 16.81 2.31
CA GLU A 455 -8.38 17.12 1.02
C GLU A 455 -9.90 16.92 1.05
N PHE A 456 -10.37 15.80 1.61
CA PHE A 456 -11.79 15.52 1.79
C PHE A 456 -12.51 16.64 2.56
N VAL A 457 -12.01 17.03 3.74
CA VAL A 457 -12.64 18.08 4.56
C VAL A 457 -12.52 19.48 3.94
N THR A 458 -11.52 19.73 3.10
CA THR A 458 -11.41 20.99 2.35
C THR A 458 -12.46 21.07 1.23
N ASN A 459 -12.73 19.94 0.58
CA ASN A 459 -13.72 19.84 -0.49
C ASN A 459 -15.17 19.74 0.04
N LEU A 460 -15.34 19.22 1.26
CA LEU A 460 -16.63 18.91 1.87
C LEU A 460 -17.60 20.10 1.92
N PRO A 461 -17.22 21.33 2.32
CA PRO A 461 -18.13 22.48 2.34
C PRO A 461 -18.82 22.71 0.99
N SER A 462 -18.04 22.68 -0.10
CA SER A 462 -18.56 22.84 -1.46
C SER A 462 -19.54 21.73 -1.88
N LEU A 463 -19.55 20.58 -1.19
CA LEU A 463 -20.42 19.46 -1.49
C LEU A 463 -21.67 19.44 -0.60
N VAL A 464 -21.60 20.01 0.61
CA VAL A 464 -22.69 19.97 1.60
C VAL A 464 -23.37 21.32 1.83
N ASP A 465 -22.98 22.39 1.13
CA ASP A 465 -23.60 23.71 1.27
C ASP A 465 -25.12 23.70 1.05
N SER A 466 -25.62 22.91 0.09
CA SER A 466 -27.06 22.81 -0.21
C SER A 466 -27.87 22.13 0.91
N ILE A 467 -27.21 21.39 1.80
CA ILE A 467 -27.84 20.67 2.91
C ILE A 467 -27.45 21.20 4.28
N ARG A 468 -26.61 22.25 4.35
CA ARG A 468 -26.07 22.79 5.61
C ARG A 468 -27.16 23.12 6.63
N GLY A 469 -28.29 23.68 6.19
CA GLY A 469 -29.43 24.02 7.05
C GLY A 469 -30.22 22.81 7.61
N HIS A 470 -29.94 21.61 7.14
CA HIS A 470 -30.57 20.36 7.60
C HIS A 470 -29.65 19.53 8.51
N LEU A 471 -28.41 19.99 8.76
CA LEU A 471 -27.48 19.31 9.64
C LEU A 471 -27.78 19.64 11.11
N PRO A 472 -27.65 18.67 12.04
CA PRO A 472 -27.72 18.95 13.46
C PRO A 472 -26.65 19.96 13.90
N GLU A 473 -26.97 20.84 14.85
CA GLU A 473 -26.01 21.82 15.38
C GLU A 473 -24.82 21.15 16.09
N PHE A 474 -25.10 20.13 16.93
CA PHE A 474 -24.14 19.43 17.78
C PHE A 474 -24.36 17.91 17.72
N GLY A 475 -23.36 17.11 18.14
CA GLY A 475 -23.48 15.64 18.25
C GLY A 475 -22.43 14.87 17.44
N VAL A 476 -22.68 13.57 17.23
CA VAL A 476 -21.76 12.65 16.53
C VAL A 476 -22.13 12.57 15.05
N GLY A 477 -21.14 12.63 14.16
CA GLY A 477 -21.33 12.58 12.71
C GLY A 477 -21.10 13.95 12.04
N LEU A 478 -21.79 14.21 10.93
CA LEU A 478 -21.70 15.49 10.21
C LEU A 478 -22.66 16.52 10.86
N THR A 479 -22.10 17.44 11.65
CA THR A 479 -22.84 18.51 12.34
C THR A 479 -22.36 19.89 11.90
N HIS A 480 -23.11 20.94 12.23
CA HIS A 480 -22.72 22.32 11.92
C HIS A 480 -21.42 22.72 12.65
N GLU A 481 -21.29 22.36 13.94
CA GLU A 481 -20.05 22.56 14.71
C GLU A 481 -18.86 21.82 14.07
N GLN A 482 -19.05 20.56 13.70
CA GLN A 482 -18.01 19.71 13.13
C GLN A 482 -17.56 20.19 11.74
N LEU A 483 -18.51 20.64 10.92
CA LEU A 483 -18.25 21.23 9.61
C LEU A 483 -17.47 22.55 9.73
N SER A 484 -17.86 23.42 10.65
CA SER A 484 -17.17 24.68 10.93
C SER A 484 -15.72 24.46 11.41
N TRP A 485 -15.51 23.46 12.27
CA TRP A 485 -14.16 23.06 12.69
C TRP A 485 -13.31 22.56 11.52
N TRP A 486 -13.87 21.70 10.67
CA TRP A 486 -13.19 21.19 9.48
C TRP A 486 -12.88 22.26 8.44
N GLU A 487 -13.75 23.25 8.26
CA GLU A 487 -13.48 24.46 7.47
C GLU A 487 -12.33 25.28 8.04
N ALA A 488 -12.25 25.40 9.37
CA ALA A 488 -11.13 26.08 10.03
C ALA A 488 -9.81 25.34 9.82
N LEU A 489 -9.81 24.00 9.84
CA LEU A 489 -8.64 23.18 9.51
C LEU A 489 -8.23 23.34 8.04
N GLY A 490 -9.19 23.29 7.11
CA GLY A 490 -8.94 23.46 5.67
C GLY A 490 -8.34 24.84 5.33
N ARG A 491 -8.86 25.92 5.93
CA ARG A 491 -8.31 27.27 5.76
C ARG A 491 -6.88 27.41 6.28
N LYS A 492 -6.51 26.62 7.30
CA LYS A 492 -5.17 26.63 7.93
C LYS A 492 -4.35 25.41 7.51
N LYS A 493 -4.47 24.97 6.25
CA LYS A 493 -3.78 23.77 5.72
C LYS A 493 -2.28 23.74 6.04
N GLY A 494 -1.58 24.87 5.89
CA GLY A 494 -0.15 24.97 6.20
C GLY A 494 0.17 24.69 7.69
N ALA A 495 -0.60 25.28 8.61
CA ALA A 495 -0.43 25.04 10.05
C ALA A 495 -0.76 23.60 10.45
N VAL A 496 -1.78 22.99 9.82
CA VAL A 496 -2.10 21.56 10.02
C VAL A 496 -0.99 20.66 9.49
N GLN A 497 -0.43 20.96 8.33
CA GLN A 497 0.72 20.22 7.79
C GLN A 497 1.96 20.33 8.68
N MET A 498 2.21 21.51 9.26
CA MET A 498 3.27 21.70 10.25
C MET A 498 3.02 20.88 11.53
N LEU A 499 1.77 20.81 12.00
CA LEU A 499 1.37 20.01 13.17
C LEU A 499 1.60 18.50 12.97
N LEU A 500 1.53 18.02 11.72
CA LEU A 500 1.62 16.61 11.36
C LEU A 500 2.95 16.19 10.72
N ARG A 501 3.92 17.12 10.60
CA ARG A 501 5.15 16.96 9.78
C ARG A 501 6.00 15.73 10.13
N ASP A 502 6.04 15.36 11.41
CA ASP A 502 6.89 14.28 11.93
C ASP A 502 6.08 13.04 12.41
N GLN A 503 4.76 13.01 12.16
CA GLN A 503 3.95 11.82 12.44
C GLN A 503 4.08 10.82 11.29
N ASP A 504 4.17 9.53 11.63
CA ASP A 504 4.19 8.45 10.65
C ASP A 504 2.95 8.59 9.75
N GLN A 505 3.15 8.80 8.45
CA GLN A 505 2.08 9.16 7.50
C GLN A 505 0.99 8.07 7.38
N THR A 506 1.18 6.95 8.07
CA THR A 506 0.32 5.78 8.15
C THR A 506 -0.84 5.95 9.15
N LEU A 507 -0.73 6.80 10.18
CA LEU A 507 -1.76 6.99 11.20
C LEU A 507 -2.47 8.35 11.04
N ASN A 508 -3.77 8.32 10.78
CA ASN A 508 -4.57 9.53 10.64
C ASN A 508 -4.96 10.09 12.03
N PRO A 509 -4.66 11.36 12.36
CA PRO A 509 -4.89 11.93 13.69
C PRO A 509 -6.37 12.23 13.95
N THR A 510 -7.17 11.21 14.25
CA THR A 510 -8.61 11.38 14.53
C THR A 510 -8.88 12.34 15.69
N TRP A 511 -7.97 12.40 16.66
CA TRP A 511 -8.01 13.36 17.78
C TRP A 511 -8.02 14.82 17.33
N LEU A 512 -7.49 15.15 16.14
CA LEU A 512 -7.48 16.51 15.60
C LEU A 512 -8.83 16.84 14.95
N TYR A 513 -9.42 15.88 14.23
CA TYR A 513 -10.66 16.08 13.50
C TYR A 513 -11.88 15.99 14.40
N PHE A 514 -11.88 15.13 15.41
CA PHE A 514 -13.01 14.84 16.29
C PHE A 514 -12.68 15.24 17.74
N THR A 515 -12.33 16.51 17.95
CA THR A 515 -11.90 17.05 19.25
C THR A 515 -13.02 17.79 19.98
N GLN A 516 -13.09 17.64 21.31
CA GLN A 516 -13.93 18.46 22.19
C GLN A 516 -13.25 19.79 22.58
N HIS A 517 -11.99 20.00 22.18
CA HIS A 517 -11.18 21.15 22.57
C HIS A 517 -10.82 22.06 21.38
N GLN A 518 -11.75 22.22 20.43
CA GLN A 518 -11.58 22.96 19.18
C GLN A 518 -10.98 24.36 19.40
N ARG A 519 -11.50 25.13 20.38
CA ARG A 519 -11.00 26.49 20.67
C ARG A 519 -9.52 26.55 21.06
N LYS A 520 -9.05 25.60 21.88
CA LYS A 520 -7.64 25.56 22.32
C LYS A 520 -6.72 25.20 21.15
N ILE A 521 -7.11 24.21 20.35
CA ILE A 521 -6.35 23.79 19.17
C ILE A 521 -6.39 24.87 18.09
N GLN A 522 -7.50 25.59 17.95
CA GLN A 522 -7.60 26.73 17.05
C GLN A 522 -6.57 27.81 17.35
N GLY A 523 -6.40 28.17 18.64
CA GLY A 523 -5.38 29.12 19.08
C GLY A 523 -3.95 28.66 18.76
N LEU A 524 -3.66 27.35 18.89
CA LEU A 524 -2.39 26.77 18.44
C LEU A 524 -2.21 26.95 16.93
N LEU A 525 -3.23 26.63 16.12
CA LEU A 525 -3.18 26.78 14.67
C LEU A 525 -3.05 28.24 14.22
N ASP A 526 -3.65 29.19 14.94
CA ASP A 526 -3.49 30.64 14.69
C ASP A 526 -2.04 31.10 14.92
N ILE A 527 -1.39 30.60 15.98
CA ILE A 527 0.02 30.89 16.25
C ILE A 527 0.91 30.30 15.16
N LEU A 528 0.64 29.05 14.74
CA LEU A 528 1.43 28.37 13.71
C LEU A 528 1.24 28.98 12.31
N ALA A 529 0.04 29.46 11.97
CA ALA A 529 -0.25 30.04 10.66
C ALA A 529 0.46 31.39 10.39
N ASN A 530 0.90 32.09 11.44
CA ASN A 530 1.49 33.43 11.35
C ASN A 530 3.04 33.42 11.48
N GLN A 531 3.72 32.29 11.30
CA GLN A 531 5.17 32.15 11.54
C GLN A 531 5.93 31.61 10.32
N ASP A 532 7.14 32.11 10.09
CA ASP A 532 8.05 31.61 9.03
C ASP A 532 8.66 30.23 9.38
N GLU A 533 8.62 29.31 8.41
CA GLU A 533 8.70 27.85 8.58
C GLU A 533 10.03 27.26 9.11
N SER A 534 11.13 28.01 9.21
CA SER A 534 12.45 27.38 9.32
C SER A 534 13.06 27.33 10.73
N HIS A 535 12.73 28.24 11.66
CA HIS A 535 13.52 28.39 12.89
C HIS A 535 12.75 28.68 14.20
N SER A 536 11.42 28.52 14.23
CA SER A 536 10.65 28.81 15.45
C SER A 536 10.75 27.68 16.50
N ASN A 537 10.84 28.03 17.78
CA ASN A 537 10.83 27.06 18.88
C ASN A 537 9.52 26.25 18.94
N TYR A 538 8.45 26.76 18.33
CA TYR A 538 7.17 26.08 18.21
C TYR A 538 7.30 24.75 17.47
N GLY A 539 7.98 24.71 16.32
CA GLY A 539 8.19 23.48 15.55
C GLY A 539 8.92 22.38 16.35
N LYS A 540 9.85 22.77 17.24
CA LYS A 540 10.58 21.82 18.11
C LYS A 540 9.69 21.24 19.22
N VAL A 541 8.68 21.99 19.68
CA VAL A 541 7.69 21.51 20.66
C VAL A 541 6.77 20.47 20.01
N LEU A 542 6.39 20.69 18.74
CA LEU A 542 5.50 19.79 18.02
C LEU A 542 6.06 18.37 17.83
N ILE A 543 7.40 18.19 17.86
CA ILE A 543 8.04 16.86 17.82
C ILE A 543 7.57 15.95 18.97
N PHE A 544 7.17 16.53 20.10
CA PHE A 544 6.70 15.77 21.27
C PHE A 544 5.21 15.43 21.22
N LEU A 545 4.48 15.89 20.21
CA LEU A 545 3.07 15.54 20.03
C LEU A 545 2.94 14.02 19.83
N SER A 546 2.17 13.37 20.68
CA SER A 546 1.93 11.93 20.53
C SER A 546 1.11 11.66 19.26
N ALA A 547 1.33 10.51 18.62
CA ALA A 547 0.58 10.10 17.43
C ALA A 547 -0.94 10.11 17.68
N GLU A 548 -1.36 9.69 18.88
CA GLU A 548 -2.77 9.67 19.32
C GLU A 548 -3.27 11.01 19.90
N GLY A 549 -2.42 12.04 19.98
CA GLY A 549 -2.79 13.38 20.44
C GLY A 549 -3.10 13.51 21.93
N GLY A 550 -2.87 12.47 22.74
CA GLY A 550 -3.15 12.47 24.18
C GLY A 550 -2.43 13.56 25.00
N ASN A 551 -1.43 14.24 24.45
CA ASN A 551 -0.75 15.39 25.07
C ASN A 551 -0.96 16.72 24.32
N VAL A 552 -1.90 16.81 23.37
CA VAL A 552 -2.12 18.02 22.57
C VAL A 552 -2.46 19.24 23.43
N LEU A 553 -3.16 19.05 24.55
CA LEU A 553 -3.49 20.15 25.45
C LEU A 553 -2.25 20.71 26.15
N ASP A 554 -1.32 19.84 26.57
CA ASP A 554 -0.03 20.26 27.12
C ASP A 554 0.79 21.04 26.08
N ILE A 555 0.74 20.60 24.81
CA ILE A 555 1.36 21.30 23.68
C ILE A 555 0.74 22.68 23.47
N CYS A 556 -0.59 22.79 23.46
CA CYS A 556 -1.31 24.07 23.35
C CYS A 556 -0.93 25.01 24.50
N ASP A 557 -0.93 24.52 25.73
CA ASP A 557 -0.62 25.32 26.91
C ASP A 557 0.86 25.77 26.90
N CYS A 558 1.78 24.93 26.42
CA CYS A 558 3.18 25.28 26.26
C CYS A 558 3.41 26.31 25.16
N VAL A 559 2.78 26.16 23.99
CA VAL A 559 2.91 27.12 22.88
C VAL A 559 2.32 28.48 23.26
N ASN A 560 1.18 28.49 23.97
CA ASN A 560 0.60 29.72 24.52
C ASN A 560 1.48 30.37 25.61
N ALA A 561 2.12 29.58 26.47
CA ALA A 561 3.09 30.12 27.42
C ALA A 561 4.34 30.70 26.71
N LEU A 562 4.78 30.04 25.62
CA LEU A 562 5.93 30.47 24.85
C LEU A 562 5.64 31.77 24.06
N SER A 563 4.44 31.96 23.51
CA SER A 563 4.06 33.20 22.80
C SER A 563 4.11 34.46 23.67
N THR A 564 4.10 34.31 25.00
CA THR A 564 4.19 35.41 25.97
C THR A 564 5.55 35.51 26.67
N THR A 565 6.54 34.72 26.25
CA THR A 565 7.89 34.63 26.85
C THR A 565 8.84 35.70 26.30
N SER A 566 9.77 36.21 27.12
CA SER A 566 10.77 37.18 26.66
C SER A 566 11.81 36.57 25.70
N SER A 567 12.59 37.38 24.97
CA SER A 567 13.65 36.89 24.07
C SER A 567 14.69 36.03 24.80
N PHE A 568 15.08 36.42 26.02
CA PHE A 568 15.96 35.64 26.88
C PHE A 568 15.31 34.31 27.32
N GLY A 569 14.03 34.33 27.71
CA GLY A 569 13.30 33.11 28.06
C GLY A 569 13.18 32.14 26.89
N HIS A 570 12.97 32.64 25.67
CA HIS A 570 12.97 31.85 24.44
C HIS A 570 14.31 31.14 24.20
N ALA A 571 15.44 31.79 24.47
CA ALA A 571 16.76 31.18 24.34
C ALA A 571 16.98 30.05 25.37
N VAL A 572 16.55 30.27 26.62
CA VAL A 572 16.62 29.25 27.68
C VAL A 572 15.74 28.04 27.34
N PHE A 573 14.50 28.28 26.90
CA PHE A 573 13.57 27.27 26.44
C PHE A 573 14.13 26.47 25.24
N ALA A 574 14.65 27.18 24.23
CA ALA A 574 15.28 26.58 23.05
C ALA A 574 16.44 25.65 23.41
N ARG A 575 17.22 25.99 24.45
CA ARG A 575 18.33 25.12 24.87
C ARG A 575 17.85 23.86 25.57
N GLN A 576 16.82 23.96 26.40
CA GLN A 576 16.27 22.77 27.08
C GLN A 576 15.60 21.81 26.09
N ILE A 577 14.89 22.35 25.10
CA ILE A 577 14.24 21.51 24.09
C ILE A 577 15.26 20.80 23.18
N LEU A 578 16.37 21.47 22.82
CA LEU A 578 17.46 20.85 22.06
C LEU A 578 18.09 19.68 22.83
N ARG A 579 18.34 19.86 24.14
CA ARG A 579 18.87 18.79 25.02
C ARG A 579 17.94 17.58 25.10
N ALA A 580 16.63 17.80 25.02
CA ALA A 580 15.64 16.73 24.98
C ALA A 580 15.62 15.97 23.64
N LEU A 581 15.90 16.65 22.52
CA LEU A 581 15.78 16.14 21.15
C LEU A 581 17.05 15.50 20.58
N SER A 582 18.23 15.72 21.17
CA SER A 582 19.52 15.20 20.66
C SER A 582 19.52 13.66 20.53
N GLY A 583 19.35 13.16 19.29
CA GLY A 583 19.23 11.73 18.94
C GLY A 583 20.51 11.02 18.50
N HIS A 584 21.66 11.70 18.55
CA HIS A 584 22.95 11.12 18.17
C HIS A 584 23.90 11.11 19.38
N GLY A 585 23.89 9.99 20.11
CA GLY A 585 24.95 9.58 21.06
C GLY A 585 25.00 10.23 22.45
N ARG A 586 24.36 11.38 22.71
CA ARG A 586 24.48 12.10 24.01
C ARG A 586 23.16 12.70 24.51
N LYS A 587 22.22 11.85 24.90
CA LYS A 587 20.93 12.30 25.46
C LYS A 587 21.08 12.66 26.94
N VAL A 588 20.76 13.88 27.34
CA VAL A 588 20.65 14.25 28.76
C VAL A 588 19.56 13.37 29.39
N SER A 589 19.84 12.77 30.55
CA SER A 589 18.83 11.96 31.24
C SER A 589 17.60 12.80 31.61
N ARG A 590 16.45 12.17 31.76
CA ARG A 590 15.21 12.85 32.17
C ARG A 590 15.37 13.54 33.53
N ASP A 591 16.09 12.90 34.46
CA ASP A 591 16.44 13.49 35.75
C ASP A 591 17.34 14.73 35.60
N GLY A 592 18.29 14.67 34.66
CA GLY A 592 19.19 15.78 34.37
C GLY A 592 18.46 16.99 33.78
N LEU A 593 17.51 16.75 32.87
CA LEU A 593 16.70 17.79 32.28
C LEU A 593 15.74 18.43 33.30
N LYS A 594 15.15 17.61 34.19
CA LYS A 594 14.34 18.08 35.32
C LYS A 594 15.16 19.00 36.23
N TYR A 595 16.40 18.61 36.54
CA TYR A 595 17.31 19.43 37.33
C TYR A 595 17.62 20.78 36.67
N PHE A 596 17.87 20.80 35.36
CA PHE A 596 18.07 22.06 34.63
C PHE A 596 16.85 22.97 34.68
N ILE A 597 15.65 22.43 34.45
CA ILE A 597 14.41 23.21 34.52
C ILE A 597 14.23 23.78 35.92
N GLN A 598 14.40 22.95 36.96
CA GLN A 598 14.30 23.40 38.36
C GLN A 598 15.27 24.53 38.68
N LEU A 599 16.53 24.47 38.22
CA LEU A 599 17.52 25.54 38.42
C LEU A 599 17.07 26.87 37.81
N TRP A 600 16.50 26.84 36.61
CA TRP A 600 16.00 28.04 35.94
C TRP A 600 14.70 28.58 36.55
N THR A 601 13.88 27.70 37.13
CA THR A 601 12.57 28.08 37.72
C THR A 601 12.61 28.39 39.21
N ARG A 602 13.78 28.36 39.87
CA ARG A 602 13.90 28.74 41.28
C ARG A 602 13.32 30.13 41.55
N GLU A 603 12.83 30.38 42.77
CA GLU A 603 12.21 31.66 43.12
C GLU A 603 13.16 32.85 42.93
N ASP A 604 14.45 32.65 43.24
CA ASP A 604 15.57 33.60 43.08
C ASP A 604 16.15 33.67 41.66
N GLY A 605 15.58 32.95 40.69
CA GLY A 605 16.09 32.85 39.33
C GLY A 605 15.83 34.09 38.44
N PRO A 606 16.61 34.29 37.36
CA PRO A 606 16.53 35.47 36.48
C PRO A 606 15.32 35.48 35.52
N LEU A 607 14.41 34.50 35.61
CA LEU A 607 13.28 34.35 34.68
C LEU A 607 12.00 34.99 35.22
N THR A 608 11.23 35.64 34.34
CA THR A 608 9.88 36.15 34.67
C THR A 608 8.89 35.02 34.89
N SER A 609 7.73 35.32 35.51
CA SER A 609 6.65 34.34 35.72
C SER A 609 6.18 33.67 34.42
N GLY A 610 6.05 34.43 33.33
CA GLY A 610 5.73 33.90 31.99
C GLY A 610 6.79 32.93 31.46
N ASN A 611 8.08 33.27 31.61
CA ASN A 611 9.18 32.42 31.20
C ASN A 611 9.20 31.11 32.01
N LYS A 612 8.98 31.18 33.33
CA LYS A 612 8.89 30.00 34.20
C LYS A 612 7.73 29.08 33.78
N LYS A 613 6.56 29.66 33.44
CA LYS A 613 5.40 28.91 32.96
C LYS A 613 5.72 28.12 31.68
N SER A 614 6.45 28.70 30.73
CA SER A 614 6.85 27.98 29.51
C SER A 614 7.71 26.75 29.80
N LEU A 615 8.68 26.86 30.72
CA LEU A 615 9.56 25.74 31.11
C LEU A 615 8.82 24.66 31.90
N LEU A 616 7.87 25.03 32.75
CA LEU A 616 7.02 24.09 33.48
C LEU A 616 6.05 23.36 32.53
N SER A 617 5.53 24.02 31.50
CA SER A 617 4.75 23.35 30.46
C SER A 617 5.61 22.38 29.64
N LEU A 618 6.88 22.71 29.37
CA LEU A 618 7.84 21.78 28.75
C LEU A 618 8.11 20.57 29.64
N GLU A 619 8.21 20.77 30.96
CA GLU A 619 8.33 19.68 31.93
C GLU A 619 7.15 18.69 31.85
N SER A 620 5.92 19.20 31.74
CA SER A 620 4.69 18.41 31.57
C SER A 620 4.75 17.58 30.28
N ILE A 621 5.06 18.23 29.14
CA ILE A 621 5.16 17.58 27.82
C ILE A 621 6.16 16.43 27.85
N LEU A 622 7.32 16.65 28.48
CA LEU A 622 8.39 15.66 28.56
C LEU A 622 8.14 14.59 29.63
N ARG A 623 7.08 14.73 30.45
CA ARG A 623 6.70 13.85 31.56
C ARG A 623 7.85 13.63 32.57
N LEU A 624 8.60 14.68 32.87
CA LEU A 624 9.81 14.56 33.68
C LEU A 624 9.50 14.09 35.12
N PRO A 625 10.43 13.36 35.77
CA PRO A 625 10.20 12.80 37.10
C PRO A 625 9.98 13.87 38.16
N THR A 626 9.18 13.55 39.17
CA THR A 626 8.79 14.47 40.25
C THR A 626 9.90 14.71 41.28
N SER A 627 10.85 13.76 41.42
CA SER A 627 12.01 13.85 42.32
C SER A 627 13.31 13.56 41.58
N ILE A 628 14.41 14.13 42.06
CA ILE A 628 15.74 14.03 41.41
C ILE A 628 16.70 13.26 42.33
N PRO A 629 17.35 12.20 41.84
CA PRO A 629 18.38 11.49 42.59
C PRO A 629 19.60 12.38 42.93
N PRO A 630 20.25 12.19 44.09
CA PRO A 630 21.36 13.03 44.53
C PRO A 630 22.64 12.93 43.67
N SER A 631 22.78 11.91 42.81
CA SER A 631 23.93 11.71 41.93
C SER A 631 23.91 12.53 40.62
N VAL A 632 22.77 13.14 40.29
CA VAL A 632 22.55 13.87 39.02
C VAL A 632 23.46 15.10 38.84
N PRO A 633 23.72 15.95 39.86
CA PRO A 633 24.51 17.17 39.68
C PRO A 633 25.97 16.92 39.24
N ALA A 634 26.59 15.84 39.71
CA ALA A 634 27.96 15.48 39.31
C ALA A 634 28.03 15.10 37.84
N THR A 635 27.11 14.23 37.41
CA THR A 635 27.00 13.74 36.02
C THR A 635 26.67 14.87 35.03
N LEU A 636 25.82 15.82 35.43
CA LEU A 636 25.49 16.99 34.61
C LEU A 636 26.65 17.98 34.46
N ARG A 637 27.52 18.09 35.46
CA ARG A 637 28.70 18.95 35.39
C ARG A 637 29.65 18.51 34.28
N ASP A 638 29.88 17.20 34.18
CA ASP A 638 30.73 16.62 33.13
C ASP A 638 30.07 16.80 31.75
N TYR A 639 28.75 16.58 31.65
CA TYR A 639 28.00 16.86 30.42
C TYR A 639 28.12 18.32 29.97
N LEU A 640 27.95 19.30 30.87
CA LEU A 640 28.08 20.72 30.54
C LEU A 640 29.51 21.07 30.09
N LYS A 641 30.51 20.45 30.71
CA LYS A 641 31.92 20.66 30.35
C LYS A 641 32.21 20.19 28.93
N GLU A 642 31.66 19.04 28.53
CA GLU A 642 31.74 18.53 27.16
C GLU A 642 30.94 19.39 26.18
N GLU A 643 29.70 19.76 26.51
CA GLU A 643 28.84 20.64 25.69
C GLU A 643 29.52 22.00 25.45
N TYR A 644 30.18 22.54 26.48
CA TYR A 644 30.98 23.75 26.37
C TYR A 644 32.19 23.56 25.44
N THR A 645 32.90 22.43 25.57
CA THR A 645 34.05 22.11 24.71
C THR A 645 33.65 22.02 23.23
N GLU A 646 32.51 21.42 22.93
CA GLU A 646 31.96 21.33 21.58
C GLU A 646 31.50 22.69 21.04
N LEU A 647 30.83 23.50 21.87
CA LEU A 647 30.42 24.85 21.48
C LEU A 647 31.65 25.71 21.10
N ILE A 648 32.73 25.61 21.88
CA ILE A 648 34.01 26.26 21.60
C ILE A 648 34.61 25.72 20.29
N ALA A 649 34.55 24.41 20.04
CA ALA A 649 35.02 23.83 18.77
C ALA A 649 34.23 24.35 17.56
N ARG A 650 32.89 24.41 17.66
CA ARG A 650 31.99 24.94 16.62
C ARG A 650 32.21 26.44 16.39
N GLY A 651 32.41 27.21 17.46
CA GLY A 651 32.82 28.61 17.40
C GLY A 651 34.13 28.76 16.61
N GLY A 652 35.08 27.86 16.85
CA GLY A 652 36.32 27.79 16.07
C GLY A 652 36.12 27.47 14.58
N GLU A 653 35.13 26.65 14.21
CA GLU A 653 34.80 26.38 12.80
C GLU A 653 34.13 27.57 12.10
N LEU A 654 33.23 28.26 12.80
CA LEU A 654 32.62 29.48 12.28
C LEU A 654 33.64 30.58 12.09
N GLU A 655 34.61 30.70 13.00
CA GLU A 655 35.71 31.64 12.86
C GLU A 655 36.64 31.27 11.68
N LYS A 656 36.93 29.98 11.47
CA LYS A 656 37.63 29.50 10.26
C LYS A 656 36.89 29.92 8.99
N LEU A 657 35.57 29.76 8.96
CA LEU A 657 34.74 30.11 7.82
C LEU A 657 34.74 31.63 7.59
N ARG A 658 34.62 32.43 8.67
CA ARG A 658 34.73 33.89 8.63
C ARG A 658 36.06 34.32 8.02
N LEU A 659 37.17 33.78 8.50
CA LEU A 659 38.52 34.10 8.01
C LEU A 659 38.70 33.70 6.53
N LYS A 660 38.27 32.51 6.13
CA LYS A 660 38.33 32.07 4.72
C LYS A 660 37.54 32.99 3.79
N LEU A 661 36.31 33.35 4.18
CA LEU A 661 35.48 34.25 3.39
C LEU A 661 36.08 35.66 3.37
N HIS A 662 36.68 36.12 4.48
CA HIS A 662 37.28 37.44 4.59
C HIS A 662 38.52 37.58 3.71
N GLN A 663 39.36 36.55 3.66
CA GLN A 663 40.50 36.45 2.73
C GLN A 663 40.06 36.47 1.26
N SER A 664 38.86 35.95 0.97
CA SER A 664 38.32 35.89 -0.39
C SER A 664 37.70 37.24 -0.83
N ASN A 665 36.91 37.87 0.05
CA ASN A 665 36.26 39.15 -0.23
C ASN A 665 35.90 39.91 1.07
N PRO A 666 36.78 40.77 1.58
CA PRO A 666 36.63 41.37 2.91
C PRO A 666 35.40 42.29 3.01
N ASN A 667 35.02 42.97 1.92
CA ASN A 667 33.87 43.88 1.88
C ASN A 667 32.52 43.15 1.92
N LEU A 668 32.41 42.02 1.18
CA LEU A 668 31.21 41.20 1.18
C LEU A 668 30.98 40.57 2.56
N VAL A 669 32.04 40.08 3.20
CA VAL A 669 31.97 39.52 4.55
C VAL A 669 31.57 40.55 5.59
N GLY A 670 32.13 41.77 5.54
CA GLY A 670 31.69 42.86 6.40
C GLY A 670 30.19 43.16 6.25
N THR A 671 29.67 43.10 5.02
CA THR A 671 28.25 43.32 4.73
C THR A 671 27.36 42.18 5.25
N ILE A 672 27.80 40.93 5.10
CA ILE A 672 27.09 39.73 5.60
C ILE A 672 27.06 39.73 7.13
N LEU A 673 28.19 40.01 7.79
CA LEU A 673 28.28 40.08 9.25
C LEU A 673 27.41 41.21 9.80
N ASN A 674 27.40 42.38 9.16
CA ASN A 674 26.51 43.49 9.55
C ASN A 674 25.03 43.15 9.33
N ARG A 675 24.65 42.47 8.22
CA ARG A 675 23.27 41.98 8.01
C ARG A 675 22.82 41.00 9.11
N GLN A 676 23.74 40.18 9.59
CA GLN A 676 23.50 39.22 10.68
C GLN A 676 23.73 39.82 12.08
N LYS A 677 24.04 41.12 12.17
CA LYS A 677 24.34 41.85 13.42
C LYS A 677 25.50 41.25 14.25
N ILE A 678 26.54 40.76 13.59
CA ILE A 678 27.75 40.20 14.22
C ILE A 678 28.88 41.25 14.17
N GLU A 679 29.46 41.60 15.32
CA GLU A 679 30.57 42.57 15.43
C GLU A 679 31.84 42.09 14.71
N ASN A 680 32.53 42.99 13.97
CA ASN A 680 33.76 42.70 13.24
C ASN A 680 34.97 43.38 13.90
N ASN A 681 35.68 42.66 14.77
CA ASN A 681 36.75 43.21 15.64
C ASN A 681 38.14 43.36 14.98
N THR A 682 38.27 43.23 13.66
CA THR A 682 39.59 43.21 12.96
C THR A 682 40.27 44.58 12.78
N ARG A 683 39.70 45.69 13.28
CA ARG A 683 40.22 47.04 12.97
C ARG A 683 40.58 47.95 14.14
N ALA A 684 40.65 47.46 15.37
CA ALA A 684 40.85 48.34 16.53
C ALA A 684 42.08 48.01 17.37
N GLY A 685 43.22 48.64 17.03
CA GLY A 685 44.16 49.16 18.04
C GLY A 685 45.61 48.64 18.02
N ARG A 686 46.53 49.52 17.57
CA ARG A 686 48.01 49.51 17.76
C ARG A 686 48.87 48.75 16.73
N VAL A 687 48.97 49.31 15.53
CA VAL A 687 50.10 49.02 14.62
C VAL A 687 51.31 49.86 15.06
N SER A 688 52.37 49.20 15.53
CA SER A 688 53.72 49.75 15.70
C SER A 688 54.41 49.82 14.34
N THR A 689 55.18 50.88 14.07
CA THR A 689 55.89 51.17 12.79
C THR A 689 56.94 50.12 12.36
N THR A 690 57.06 49.01 13.09
CA THR A 690 58.05 47.93 12.88
C THR A 690 57.47 46.67 12.24
N VAL A 691 56.14 46.54 12.15
CA VAL A 691 55.46 45.40 11.50
C VAL A 691 55.06 45.81 10.07
N PRO A 692 55.49 45.07 9.03
CA PRO A 692 55.04 45.31 7.65
C PRO A 692 53.51 45.27 7.53
N GLU A 693 52.90 46.17 6.75
CA GLU A 693 51.43 46.26 6.59
C GLU A 693 50.79 44.95 6.11
N ASP A 694 51.51 44.14 5.32
CA ASP A 694 51.07 42.83 4.84
C ASP A 694 51.00 41.76 5.97
N MET A 695 51.46 42.09 7.18
CA MET A 695 51.53 41.18 8.33
C MET A 695 50.76 41.68 9.56
N ALA A 696 50.03 42.79 9.45
CA ALA A 696 49.33 43.42 10.57
C ALA A 696 48.26 42.52 11.22
N ASP A 697 47.68 41.59 10.46
CA ASP A 697 46.67 40.64 10.95
C ASP A 697 47.28 39.40 11.66
N ALA A 698 48.59 39.17 11.51
CA ALA A 698 49.27 37.96 12.00
C ALA A 698 50.33 38.24 13.08
N VAL A 699 50.74 39.51 13.25
CA VAL A 699 51.76 39.92 14.22
C VAL A 699 51.21 40.98 15.16
N GLU A 700 51.20 40.68 16.46
CA GLU A 700 50.84 41.61 17.51
C GLU A 700 52.08 42.10 18.27
N CYS A 701 52.16 43.41 18.53
CA CYS A 701 53.24 44.00 19.32
C CYS A 701 52.82 44.06 20.80
N ILE A 702 53.32 43.11 21.60
CA ILE A 702 52.93 42.98 23.02
C ILE A 702 53.76 43.90 23.93
N GLY A 703 54.98 44.25 23.50
CA GLY A 703 55.87 45.11 24.27
C GLY A 703 57.02 45.67 23.41
N PRO A 704 57.93 46.47 24.00
CA PRO A 704 59.07 47.02 23.27
C PRO A 704 60.02 45.90 22.81
N ASN A 705 60.07 45.71 21.48
CA ASN A 705 60.77 44.62 20.79
C ASN A 705 60.29 43.20 21.14
N GLU A 706 59.05 43.09 21.62
CA GLU A 706 58.39 41.82 21.89
C GLU A 706 57.19 41.65 20.97
N PHE A 707 57.21 40.56 20.20
CA PHE A 707 56.26 40.30 19.14
C PHE A 707 55.61 38.94 19.35
N GLU A 708 54.31 38.86 19.10
CA GLU A 708 53.57 37.62 19.04
C GLU A 708 53.14 37.38 17.60
N VAL A 709 53.57 36.25 17.04
CA VAL A 709 53.29 35.86 15.66
C VAL A 709 52.35 34.66 15.69
N ALA A 710 51.15 34.85 15.17
CA ALA A 710 50.10 33.84 15.15
C ALA A 710 50.01 33.19 13.77
N PHE A 711 49.93 31.86 13.74
CA PHE A 711 49.77 31.08 12.52
C PHE A 711 48.51 30.20 12.60
N PRO A 712 47.58 30.32 11.65
CA PRO A 712 46.43 29.45 11.58
C PRO A 712 46.86 28.03 11.21
N LEU A 713 46.49 27.05 12.04
CA LEU A 713 46.74 25.63 11.76
C LEU A 713 45.57 24.99 10.99
N THR A 714 44.51 25.76 10.76
CA THR A 714 43.18 25.30 10.37
C THR A 714 43.10 24.74 8.94
N GLY A 715 44.11 25.00 8.12
CA GLY A 715 44.26 24.43 6.76
C GLY A 715 44.84 23.02 6.71
N LEU A 716 45.39 22.49 7.82
CA LEU A 716 46.00 21.17 7.85
C LEU A 716 44.96 20.06 8.08
N ASN A 717 45.01 19.01 7.25
CA ASN A 717 44.22 17.79 7.46
C ASN A 717 44.79 16.95 8.62
N ASP A 718 44.02 15.95 9.06
CA ASP A 718 44.37 15.13 10.22
C ASP A 718 45.67 14.34 10.02
N ILE A 719 45.96 13.87 8.81
CA ILE A 719 47.20 13.13 8.51
C ILE A 719 48.41 14.07 8.56
N HIS A 720 48.31 15.28 8.02
CA HIS A 720 49.37 16.29 8.11
C HIS A 720 49.63 16.72 9.55
N ARG A 721 48.56 16.89 10.36
CA ARG A 721 48.66 17.20 11.79
C ARG A 721 49.33 16.06 12.55
N ALA A 722 48.86 14.83 12.34
CA ALA A 722 49.43 13.62 12.92
C ALA A 722 50.91 13.48 12.55
N ALA A 723 51.28 13.64 11.27
CA ALA A 723 52.66 13.50 10.79
C ALA A 723 53.61 14.57 11.36
N LYS A 724 53.12 15.79 11.58
CA LYS A 724 53.94 16.86 12.16
C LYS A 724 53.96 16.78 13.70
N GLY A 725 52.99 16.15 14.34
CA GLY A 725 52.86 16.12 15.81
C GLY A 725 52.09 17.31 16.36
N ILE A 726 51.18 17.87 15.57
CA ILE A 726 50.30 18.96 15.96
C ILE A 726 49.03 18.35 16.55
N SER A 727 48.62 18.83 17.72
CA SER A 727 47.38 18.36 18.38
C SER A 727 46.15 18.56 17.46
N PRO A 728 45.18 17.62 17.45
CA PRO A 728 43.91 17.80 16.75
C PRO A 728 43.15 19.04 17.23
N ASP A 729 43.33 19.42 18.49
CA ASP A 729 42.65 20.55 19.12
C ASP A 729 43.33 21.90 18.86
N ALA A 730 44.61 21.90 18.45
CA ALA A 730 45.35 23.11 18.18
C ALA A 730 44.75 23.86 16.96
N ARG A 731 44.37 25.12 17.18
CA ARG A 731 43.78 26.01 16.17
C ARG A 731 44.79 27.05 15.70
N LEU A 732 45.55 27.60 16.63
CA LEU A 732 46.61 28.57 16.36
C LEU A 732 47.95 28.03 16.89
N LEU A 733 49.01 28.34 16.16
CA LEU A 733 50.37 28.30 16.66
C LEU A 733 50.79 29.73 16.97
N ILE A 734 51.29 29.97 18.17
CA ILE A 734 51.74 31.27 18.62
C ILE A 734 53.24 31.18 18.86
N ILE A 735 54.00 32.09 18.25
CA ILE A 735 55.43 32.25 18.50
C ILE A 735 55.63 33.63 19.09
N ARG A 736 56.06 33.67 20.34
CA ARG A 736 56.40 34.91 21.03
C ARG A 736 57.91 35.11 21.02
N ILE A 737 58.35 36.25 20.52
CA ILE A 737 59.76 36.53 20.20
C ILE A 737 60.17 37.84 20.86
N LEU A 738 61.26 37.80 21.61
CA LEU A 738 61.93 38.98 22.15
C LEU A 738 63.22 39.24 21.37
N ILE A 739 63.23 40.29 20.56
CA ILE A 739 64.39 40.70 19.76
C ILE A 739 65.12 41.81 20.51
N ARG A 740 66.43 41.70 20.76
CA ARG A 740 67.21 42.82 21.32
C ARG A 740 68.49 43.06 20.52
N PRO A 741 68.96 44.33 20.42
CA PRO A 741 70.23 44.65 19.76
C PRO A 741 71.40 43.93 20.44
N ARG A 742 72.39 43.44 19.66
CA ARG A 742 73.57 42.73 20.19
C ARG A 742 74.50 43.60 21.07
N SER A 743 74.21 44.89 21.23
CA SER A 743 75.01 45.85 22.01
C SER A 743 74.74 45.85 23.51
N THR A 744 73.70 45.16 23.99
CA THR A 744 73.38 45.04 25.43
C THR A 744 73.99 43.77 26.04
N PRO A 745 74.99 43.86 26.95
CA PRO A 745 75.54 42.69 27.63
C PRO A 745 74.50 42.02 28.53
N GLY A 746 74.35 40.69 28.43
CA GLY A 746 73.65 39.87 29.42
C GLY A 746 72.21 39.45 29.13
N VAL A 747 71.57 39.88 28.02
CA VAL A 747 70.20 39.42 27.67
C VAL A 747 70.14 38.97 26.21
N ALA A 748 70.14 37.65 25.99
CA ALA A 748 70.06 37.04 24.67
C ALA A 748 68.63 37.09 24.07
N THR A 749 68.54 37.21 22.74
CA THR A 749 67.31 37.00 21.97
C THR A 749 66.65 35.69 22.40
N SER A 750 65.33 35.74 22.62
CA SER A 750 64.61 34.58 23.13
C SER A 750 63.26 34.40 22.43
N PHE A 751 62.76 33.17 22.45
CA PHE A 751 61.46 32.84 21.89
C PHE A 751 60.75 31.73 22.68
N CYS A 752 59.42 31.71 22.64
CA CYS A 752 58.62 30.58 23.08
C CYS A 752 57.54 30.24 22.06
N ILE A 753 57.17 28.97 21.99
CA ILE A 753 56.22 28.42 21.02
C ILE A 753 55.05 27.79 21.77
N HIS A 754 53.83 28.11 21.34
CA HIS A 754 52.60 27.67 21.98
C HIS A 754 51.55 27.24 20.96
N PHE A 755 50.66 26.34 21.37
CA PHE A 755 49.43 26.04 20.65
C PHE A 755 48.24 26.61 21.43
N GLU A 756 47.28 27.18 20.71
CA GLU A 756 46.01 27.68 21.26
C GLU A 756 44.82 26.86 20.73
N PRO A 757 43.87 26.44 21.58
CA PRO A 757 43.87 26.57 23.03
C PRO A 757 44.95 25.71 23.69
N SER A 758 45.62 26.24 24.70
CA SER A 758 46.60 25.47 25.47
C SER A 758 45.91 24.44 26.38
N GLN A 759 46.49 23.24 26.53
CA GLN A 759 45.96 22.22 27.45
C GLN A 759 46.02 22.62 28.94
N LYS A 760 46.77 23.68 29.28
CA LYS A 760 46.84 24.29 30.62
C LYS A 760 46.92 25.82 30.48
N PRO A 761 46.17 26.60 31.26
CA PRO A 761 46.32 28.05 31.30
C PRO A 761 47.68 28.40 31.89
N VAL A 762 48.63 28.80 31.04
CA VAL A 762 49.98 29.16 31.47
C VAL A 762 49.97 30.64 31.83
N ARG A 763 50.21 30.97 33.11
CA ARG A 763 50.46 32.36 33.56
C ARG A 763 51.94 32.77 33.50
N THR A 764 52.85 31.82 33.27
CA THR A 764 54.31 32.03 33.28
C THR A 764 55.00 31.34 32.11
N HIS A 765 55.61 32.10 31.19
CA HIS A 765 56.36 31.58 30.05
C HIS A 765 57.84 31.36 30.42
N MET A 766 58.47 30.30 29.89
CA MET A 766 59.90 30.03 30.03
C MET A 766 60.57 30.00 28.64
N PRO A 767 60.96 31.16 28.08
CA PRO A 767 61.45 31.22 26.71
C PRO A 767 62.83 30.56 26.54
N TRP A 768 63.09 30.02 25.35
CA TRP A 768 64.41 29.58 24.95
C TRP A 768 65.32 30.77 24.68
N HIS A 769 66.53 30.76 25.25
CA HIS A 769 67.54 31.78 25.01
C HIS A 769 68.54 31.31 23.94
N CYS A 770 68.61 32.04 22.83
CA CYS A 770 69.51 31.73 21.72
C CYS A 770 70.95 31.96 22.19
N SER A 771 71.79 30.92 22.18
CA SER A 771 73.19 30.99 22.61
C SER A 771 74.11 30.24 21.64
N SER A 772 75.35 30.69 21.49
CA SER A 772 76.31 30.05 20.58
C SER A 772 76.65 28.64 21.06
N GLY A 773 76.40 27.64 20.21
CA GLY A 773 76.84 26.25 20.44
C GLY A 773 75.82 25.33 21.13
N ARG A 774 74.62 25.80 21.49
CA ARG A 774 73.56 24.96 22.07
C ARG A 774 72.31 24.96 21.19
N SER A 775 71.80 23.78 20.85
CA SER A 775 70.53 23.65 20.11
C SER A 775 69.33 23.49 21.05
N PRO A 776 68.12 23.90 20.62
CA PRO A 776 66.90 23.74 21.40
C PRO A 776 66.42 22.29 21.37
N ASP A 777 67.02 21.44 22.21
CA ASP A 777 66.64 20.02 22.35
C ASP A 777 65.57 19.76 23.42
N GLY A 778 65.31 20.75 24.27
CA GLY A 778 64.31 20.71 25.35
C GLY A 778 63.03 21.49 25.02
N ALA A 779 62.14 21.59 26.00
CA ALA A 779 60.94 22.43 25.87
C ALA A 779 61.34 23.92 25.82
N THR A 780 60.85 24.64 24.81
CA THR A 780 61.07 26.08 24.63
C THR A 780 60.02 26.95 25.33
N CYS A 781 59.10 26.28 26.05
CA CYS A 781 58.21 26.88 27.03
C CYS A 781 57.67 25.84 28.02
N THR A 782 56.62 26.19 28.77
CA THR A 782 55.90 25.29 29.68
C THR A 782 54.96 24.31 28.97
N THR A 783 54.80 24.43 27.66
CA THR A 783 54.03 23.50 26.82
C THR A 783 54.81 22.22 26.57
N ARG A 784 54.10 21.07 26.60
CA ARG A 784 54.68 19.76 26.27
C ARG A 784 55.33 19.80 24.87
N PRO A 785 56.61 19.43 24.72
CA PRO A 785 57.27 19.43 23.42
C PRO A 785 56.64 18.38 22.49
N THR A 786 56.63 18.70 21.20
CA THR A 786 56.11 17.84 20.13
C THR A 786 57.15 17.76 19.02
N LEU A 787 57.00 16.82 18.08
CA LEU A 787 57.88 16.75 16.91
C LEU A 787 57.87 18.08 16.13
N PHE A 788 56.70 18.70 15.96
CA PHE A 788 56.56 19.97 15.25
C PHE A 788 57.29 21.10 15.98
N THR A 789 57.05 21.25 17.29
CA THR A 789 57.68 22.33 18.07
C THR A 789 59.19 22.13 18.21
N TYR A 790 59.70 20.89 18.18
CA TYR A 790 61.13 20.60 18.11
C TYR A 790 61.76 21.11 16.80
N VAL A 791 61.20 20.74 15.64
CA VAL A 791 61.69 21.20 14.33
C VAL A 791 61.59 22.71 14.21
N LEU A 792 60.45 23.27 14.61
CA LEU A 792 60.20 24.70 14.60
C LEU A 792 61.17 25.46 15.51
N SER A 793 61.48 24.95 16.71
CA SER A 793 62.43 25.59 17.62
C SER A 793 63.82 25.69 16.98
N ARG A 794 64.29 24.63 16.32
CA ARG A 794 65.60 24.64 15.63
C ARG A 794 65.61 25.56 14.40
N LEU A 795 64.49 25.64 13.68
CA LEU A 795 64.33 26.57 12.55
C LEU A 795 64.39 28.02 13.02
N VAL A 796 63.62 28.36 14.05
CA VAL A 796 63.59 29.71 14.63
C VAL A 796 64.95 30.08 15.23
N ASP A 797 65.57 29.20 16.01
CA ASP A 797 66.91 29.40 16.57
C ASP A 797 67.97 29.64 15.48
N SER A 798 67.94 28.86 14.38
CA SER A 798 68.82 29.05 13.22
C SER A 798 68.66 30.44 12.58
N ILE A 799 67.42 30.89 12.36
CA ILE A 799 67.13 32.22 11.78
C ILE A 799 67.59 33.33 12.73
N LEU A 800 67.33 33.19 14.03
CA LEU A 800 67.69 34.19 15.04
C LEU A 800 69.20 34.32 15.28
N GLN A 801 69.99 33.30 14.93
CA GLN A 801 71.45 33.36 14.97
C GLN A 801 72.05 34.17 13.79
N THR A 802 71.27 34.43 12.73
CA THR A 802 71.74 35.23 11.58
C THR A 802 71.79 36.74 11.87
N PRO A 803 72.71 37.51 11.23
CA PRO A 803 72.88 38.95 11.52
C PRO A 803 71.70 39.85 11.09
N SER A 804 70.92 39.44 10.08
CA SER A 804 69.81 40.20 9.53
C SER A 804 68.46 39.70 10.09
N LEU A 805 68.12 40.11 11.30
CA LEU A 805 66.88 39.72 11.96
C LEU A 805 65.67 40.41 11.30
N GLN A 806 64.80 39.64 10.67
CA GLN A 806 63.53 40.11 10.10
C GLN A 806 62.40 39.18 10.51
N ILE A 807 61.40 39.71 11.24
CA ILE A 807 60.19 38.97 11.63
C ILE A 807 59.51 38.34 10.42
N LYS A 808 59.55 39.03 9.27
CA LYS A 808 59.07 38.53 7.98
C LYS A 808 59.73 37.21 7.56
N LYS A 809 61.06 37.04 7.74
CA LYS A 809 61.75 35.78 7.44
C LYS A 809 61.27 34.63 8.32
N ILE A 810 61.01 34.91 9.60
CA ILE A 810 60.46 33.91 10.53
C ILE A 810 59.05 33.54 10.10
N HIS A 811 58.18 34.54 9.85
CA HIS A 811 56.81 34.28 9.42
C HIS A 811 56.75 33.46 8.13
N VAL A 812 57.53 33.81 7.10
CA VAL A 812 57.60 33.04 5.85
C VAL A 812 58.09 31.62 6.11
N ALA A 813 59.24 31.44 6.78
CA ALA A 813 59.80 30.11 7.01
C ALA A 813 58.89 29.19 7.85
N VAL A 814 58.18 29.76 8.84
CA VAL A 814 57.21 29.01 9.66
C VAL A 814 55.94 28.70 8.87
N SER A 815 55.45 29.64 8.06
CA SER A 815 54.29 29.42 7.18
C SER A 815 54.58 28.33 6.16
N ASP A 816 55.79 28.32 5.59
CA ASP A 816 56.28 27.27 4.69
C ASP A 816 56.39 25.94 5.44
N LEU A 817 56.96 25.91 6.65
CA LEU A 817 57.05 24.69 7.45
C LEU A 817 55.66 24.12 7.82
N ILE A 818 54.65 24.97 8.02
CA ILE A 818 53.26 24.55 8.25
C ILE A 818 52.67 23.97 6.98
N SER A 819 52.73 24.73 5.89
CA SER A 819 51.95 24.48 4.67
C SER A 819 52.57 23.45 3.75
N THR A 820 53.91 23.28 3.79
CA THR A 820 54.63 22.39 2.89
C THR A 820 55.01 21.06 3.56
N PRO A 821 55.10 19.97 2.78
CA PRO A 821 55.67 18.72 3.26
C PRO A 821 57.17 18.87 3.57
N PRO A 822 57.66 18.32 4.70
CA PRO A 822 59.08 18.40 5.06
C PRO A 822 59.98 17.73 4.02
N ASP A 823 61.02 18.46 3.59
CA ASP A 823 62.08 18.00 2.69
C ASP A 823 63.48 18.17 3.29
N THR A 824 63.58 18.68 4.52
CA THR A 824 64.84 18.89 5.24
C THR A 824 64.95 17.99 6.47
N CYS A 825 66.19 17.74 6.89
CA CYS A 825 66.47 16.94 8.06
C CYS A 825 66.01 17.64 9.34
N LEU A 826 65.26 16.93 10.18
CA LEU A 826 64.70 17.47 11.43
C LEU A 826 65.75 17.91 12.48
N VAL A 827 67.03 17.52 12.33
CA VAL A 827 68.14 17.86 13.25
C VAL A 827 69.08 18.90 12.65
N CYS A 828 69.66 18.61 11.47
CA CYS A 828 70.68 19.47 10.84
C CYS A 828 70.13 20.40 9.76
N MET A 829 68.82 20.33 9.43
CA MET A 829 68.16 21.13 8.40
C MET A 829 68.70 20.95 6.97
N ALA A 830 69.58 19.96 6.73
CA ALA A 830 70.07 19.66 5.39
C ALA A 830 68.96 19.08 4.49
N ASP A 831 68.96 19.45 3.21
CA ASP A 831 68.04 18.90 2.20
C ASP A 831 68.14 17.37 2.10
N MET A 832 66.98 16.72 2.03
CA MET A 832 66.85 15.28 1.92
C MET A 832 66.64 14.82 0.47
N GLY A 833 66.35 15.75 -0.45
CA GLY A 833 66.09 15.48 -1.87
C GLY A 833 64.78 14.72 -2.12
N VAL A 834 63.93 14.60 -1.11
CA VAL A 834 62.60 13.98 -1.18
C VAL A 834 61.67 14.62 -0.16
N ARG A 835 60.43 14.88 -0.55
CA ARG A 835 59.37 15.36 0.33
C ARG A 835 58.78 14.19 1.11
N LEU A 836 58.57 14.36 2.39
CA LEU A 836 58.04 13.34 3.31
C LEU A 836 56.77 13.84 3.99
N TRP A 837 55.97 12.92 4.53
CA TRP A 837 54.83 13.30 5.37
C TRP A 837 55.29 13.70 6.77
N LYS A 838 56.16 12.88 7.38
CA LYS A 838 56.75 13.13 8.70
C LYS A 838 58.20 13.60 8.59
N PRO A 839 58.63 14.63 9.35
CA PRO A 839 60.04 15.00 9.46
C PRO A 839 60.91 13.79 9.88
N ALA A 840 62.06 13.63 9.22
CA ALA A 840 62.97 12.51 9.45
C ALA A 840 64.44 12.96 9.57
N THR A 841 65.28 12.05 10.05
CA THR A 841 66.73 12.27 10.13
C THR A 841 67.40 11.81 8.84
N CYS A 842 68.31 12.62 8.29
CA CYS A 842 68.99 12.31 7.02
C CYS A 842 70.00 11.16 7.15
N SER A 843 70.62 11.02 8.33
CA SER A 843 71.69 10.06 8.58
C SER A 843 71.58 9.42 9.96
N ARG A 844 72.30 8.32 10.17
CA ARG A 844 72.46 7.66 11.47
C ARG A 844 72.98 8.62 12.53
N ASN A 845 73.92 9.51 12.17
CA ASN A 845 74.47 10.51 13.10
C ASN A 845 73.38 11.46 13.58
N CYS A 846 72.54 11.96 12.68
CA CYS A 846 71.38 12.77 13.07
C CYS A 846 70.37 11.98 13.91
N SER A 847 70.15 10.68 13.64
CA SER A 847 69.31 9.83 14.50
C SER A 847 69.89 9.64 15.90
N ILE A 848 71.22 9.63 16.04
CA ILE A 848 71.92 9.59 17.35
C ILE A 848 71.79 10.94 18.04
N SER A 849 72.01 12.05 17.34
CA SER A 849 71.83 13.39 17.91
C SER A 849 70.40 13.60 18.42
N LEU A 850 69.39 13.11 17.70
CA LEU A 850 67.98 13.18 18.13
C LEU A 850 67.70 12.48 19.48
N ARG A 851 68.63 11.64 19.98
CA ARG A 851 68.50 11.02 21.32
C ARG A 851 68.58 12.03 22.46
N SER A 852 69.15 13.22 22.24
CA SER A 852 69.16 14.30 23.24
C SER A 852 67.79 14.96 23.42
N ALA A 853 66.88 14.80 22.45
CA ALA A 853 65.54 15.37 22.52
C ALA A 853 64.67 14.72 23.61
N SER A 854 63.62 15.42 24.03
CA SER A 854 62.65 14.90 24.99
C SER A 854 61.99 13.60 24.49
N LEU A 855 61.44 12.80 25.42
CA LEU A 855 60.81 11.52 25.07
C LEU A 855 59.60 11.72 24.15
N GLU A 856 58.87 12.82 24.31
CA GLU A 856 57.73 13.18 23.48
C GLU A 856 58.10 13.35 22.01
N VAL A 857 59.29 13.91 21.74
CA VAL A 857 59.82 14.06 20.38
C VAL A 857 60.29 12.72 19.83
N ARG A 858 61.05 11.96 20.63
CA ARG A 858 61.62 10.66 20.22
C ARG A 858 60.55 9.60 19.98
N LEU A 859 59.48 9.62 20.79
CA LEU A 859 58.37 8.69 20.76
C LEU A 859 57.13 9.29 20.10
N HIS A 860 57.32 10.21 19.16
CA HIS A 860 56.22 10.85 18.42
C HIS A 860 55.19 9.86 17.88
N ASN A 861 55.63 8.78 17.23
CA ASN A 861 54.74 7.76 16.67
C ASN A 861 53.86 7.09 17.76
N LEU A 862 54.34 6.95 19.01
CA LEU A 862 53.56 6.44 20.14
C LEU A 862 52.43 7.39 20.54
N LEU A 863 52.71 8.70 20.55
CA LEU A 863 51.76 9.73 20.95
C LEU A 863 50.66 9.95 19.91
N ILE A 864 50.96 9.67 18.64
CA ILE A 864 50.01 9.84 17.53
C ILE A 864 49.18 8.58 17.31
N ASP A 865 49.83 7.42 17.20
CA ASP A 865 49.14 6.14 17.07
C ASP A 865 49.83 5.04 17.87
N PRO A 866 49.38 4.79 19.12
CA PRO A 866 49.95 3.75 19.94
C PRO A 866 49.80 2.34 19.34
N LYS A 867 48.84 2.10 18.45
CA LYS A 867 48.62 0.81 17.80
C LYS A 867 49.70 0.53 16.75
N ALA A 868 50.21 1.56 16.07
CA ALA A 868 51.35 1.43 15.17
C ALA A 868 52.62 1.00 15.93
N ILE A 869 52.82 1.50 17.15
CA ILE A 869 53.92 1.06 18.02
C ILE A 869 53.71 -0.36 18.54
N ASP A 870 52.48 -0.74 18.89
CA ASP A 870 52.15 -2.13 19.24
C ASP A 870 52.53 -3.10 18.10
N LEU A 871 52.25 -2.73 16.84
CA LEU A 871 52.68 -3.51 15.68
C LEU A 871 54.21 -3.61 15.57
N LEU A 872 54.92 -2.49 15.73
CA LEU A 872 56.39 -2.51 15.70
C LEU A 872 56.96 -3.38 16.84
N LEU A 873 56.41 -3.28 18.05
CA LEU A 873 56.80 -4.14 19.18
C LEU A 873 56.46 -5.61 18.92
N THR A 874 55.30 -5.91 18.34
CA THR A 874 54.91 -7.26 17.91
C THR A 874 55.94 -7.85 16.93
N SER A 875 56.40 -7.04 15.97
CA SER A 875 57.41 -7.48 15.02
C SER A 875 58.80 -7.68 15.63
N VAL A 876 59.21 -6.82 16.57
CA VAL A 876 60.47 -6.97 17.33
C VAL A 876 60.40 -8.18 18.26
N TYR A 877 59.25 -8.42 18.89
CA TYR A 877 59.01 -9.59 19.74
C TYR A 877 59.12 -10.88 18.94
N GLY A 878 58.48 -10.94 17.76
CA GLY A 878 58.64 -12.05 16.83
C GLY A 878 60.09 -12.25 16.38
N ALA A 879 60.79 -11.17 16.03
CA ALA A 879 62.20 -11.24 15.62
C ALA A 879 63.11 -11.77 16.73
N ALA A 880 62.84 -11.42 18.00
CA ALA A 880 63.58 -11.90 19.15
C ALA A 880 63.37 -13.40 19.45
N THR A 881 62.37 -14.05 18.82
CA THR A 881 62.15 -15.50 18.93
C THR A 881 62.86 -16.32 17.85
N GLU A 882 63.40 -15.67 16.82
CA GLU A 882 64.09 -16.35 15.73
C GLU A 882 65.58 -16.56 16.02
N PRO A 883 66.21 -17.66 15.55
CA PRO A 883 67.66 -17.85 15.65
C PRO A 883 68.47 -16.71 15.01
N GLN A 884 67.92 -16.04 13.99
CA GLN A 884 68.56 -14.94 13.26
C GLN A 884 68.26 -13.55 13.87
N ALA A 885 67.79 -13.47 15.12
CA ALA A 885 67.43 -12.21 15.78
C ALA A 885 68.51 -11.11 15.69
N SER A 886 69.79 -11.48 15.77
CA SER A 886 70.93 -10.54 15.67
C SER A 886 71.02 -9.84 14.30
N GLN A 887 70.60 -10.52 13.22
CA GLN A 887 70.55 -9.97 11.87
C GLN A 887 69.28 -9.14 11.64
N LEU A 888 68.16 -9.54 12.24
CA LEU A 888 66.86 -8.88 12.10
C LEU A 888 66.75 -7.58 12.93
N LEU A 889 67.48 -7.50 14.04
CA LEU A 889 67.45 -6.37 14.99
C LEU A 889 68.84 -5.75 15.19
N PRO A 890 69.47 -5.22 14.12
CA PRO A 890 70.83 -4.70 14.21
C PRO A 890 70.89 -3.48 15.13
N PHE A 891 71.93 -3.42 15.97
CA PHE A 891 72.19 -2.33 16.90
C PHE A 891 71.06 -2.09 17.93
N CYS A 892 70.26 -3.12 18.25
CA CYS A 892 69.31 -3.04 19.36
C CYS A 892 70.07 -2.78 20.68
N PRO A 893 69.65 -1.77 21.49
CA PRO A 893 70.36 -1.42 22.72
C PRO A 893 70.09 -2.39 23.88
N VAL A 894 69.13 -3.31 23.72
CA VAL A 894 68.77 -4.31 24.73
C VAL A 894 69.38 -5.66 24.32
N PRO A 895 70.01 -6.40 25.26
CA PRO A 895 70.51 -7.74 24.97
C PRO A 895 69.40 -8.64 24.39
N LEU A 896 69.70 -9.39 23.32
CA LEU A 896 68.71 -10.19 22.59
C LEU A 896 67.91 -11.14 23.50
N THR A 897 68.59 -11.75 24.48
CA THR A 897 67.99 -12.67 25.47
C THR A 897 66.98 -11.99 26.40
N SER A 898 67.07 -10.66 26.56
CA SER A 898 66.22 -9.88 27.46
C SER A 898 65.08 -9.15 26.75
N ILE A 899 65.09 -9.07 25.40
CA ILE A 899 64.11 -8.27 24.64
C ILE A 899 62.68 -8.66 24.98
N LYS A 900 62.35 -9.95 24.98
CA LYS A 900 60.99 -10.42 25.27
C LYS A 900 60.52 -10.00 26.66
N LEU A 901 61.36 -10.22 27.68
CA LEU A 901 61.07 -9.84 29.07
C LEU A 901 60.86 -8.33 29.21
N VAL A 902 61.70 -7.52 28.53
CA VAL A 902 61.60 -6.06 28.57
C VAL A 902 60.33 -5.55 27.88
N ILE A 903 59.92 -6.17 26.75
CA ILE A 903 58.66 -5.82 26.07
C ILE A 903 57.47 -6.26 26.92
N ASP A 904 57.49 -7.48 27.47
CA ASP A 904 56.39 -8.01 28.30
C ASP A 904 56.18 -7.24 29.61
N SER A 905 57.20 -6.49 30.08
CA SER A 905 57.13 -5.61 31.25
C SER A 905 56.65 -4.19 30.94
N MET A 906 56.32 -3.87 29.68
CA MET A 906 55.78 -2.56 29.30
C MET A 906 54.28 -2.47 29.61
N PRO A 907 53.77 -1.32 30.07
CA PRO A 907 52.34 -1.03 30.03
C PRO A 907 51.81 -1.04 28.58
N SER A 908 50.50 -1.12 28.40
CA SER A 908 49.91 -1.02 27.06
C SER A 908 50.27 0.32 26.41
N MET A 909 50.55 0.32 25.11
CA MET A 909 50.95 1.54 24.37
C MET A 909 49.86 2.62 24.45
N ARG A 910 48.58 2.22 24.48
CA ARG A 910 47.44 3.13 24.67
C ARG A 910 47.49 3.85 26.00
N SER A 911 47.85 3.17 27.09
CA SER A 911 48.00 3.79 28.41
C SER A 911 49.13 4.82 28.39
N LEU A 912 50.30 4.45 27.83
CA LEU A 912 51.45 5.33 27.73
C LEU A 912 51.21 6.58 26.85
N ALA A 913 50.38 6.50 25.81
CA ALA A 913 50.06 7.66 24.99
C ALA A 913 49.35 8.78 25.77
N THR A 914 48.62 8.44 26.83
CA THR A 914 47.77 9.36 27.59
C THR A 914 48.39 9.90 28.89
N VAL A 915 49.58 9.41 29.29
CA VAL A 915 50.19 9.85 30.56
C VAL A 915 50.71 11.28 30.49
N THR A 916 50.73 11.94 31.65
CA THR A 916 51.25 13.29 31.82
C THR A 916 52.77 13.34 31.82
N ASP A 917 53.42 12.35 32.43
CA ASP A 917 54.88 12.19 32.44
C ASP A 917 55.27 10.85 31.80
N LEU A 918 55.72 10.91 30.55
CA LEU A 918 56.06 9.74 29.76
C LEU A 918 57.32 9.03 30.29
N ARG A 919 58.26 9.77 30.88
CA ARG A 919 59.51 9.19 31.41
C ARG A 919 59.21 8.30 32.60
N VAL A 920 58.46 8.84 33.57
CA VAL A 920 58.13 8.11 34.81
C VAL A 920 57.33 6.85 34.48
N SER A 921 56.35 6.93 33.59
CA SER A 921 55.53 5.77 33.22
C SER A 921 56.28 4.70 32.42
N ILE A 922 57.24 5.07 31.57
CA ILE A 922 58.07 4.10 30.83
C ILE A 922 59.12 3.46 31.75
N GLN A 923 59.77 4.25 32.60
CA GLN A 923 60.81 3.74 33.49
C GLN A 923 60.25 2.90 34.63
N GLY A 924 59.04 3.21 35.10
CA GLY A 924 58.43 2.53 36.24
C GLY A 924 59.34 2.52 37.47
N THR A 925 59.14 1.52 38.34
CA THR A 925 59.93 1.33 39.57
C THR A 925 60.78 0.06 39.56
N ASP A 926 60.75 -0.72 38.46
CA ASP A 926 61.46 -1.99 38.32
C ASP A 926 62.83 -1.85 37.64
N ALA A 927 63.60 -2.94 37.64
CA ALA A 927 64.94 -2.99 37.04
C ALA A 927 64.94 -2.88 35.50
N HIS A 928 63.79 -2.99 34.82
CA HIS A 928 63.69 -2.94 33.37
C HIS A 928 63.50 -1.53 32.80
N GLY A 929 63.29 -0.52 33.66
CA GLY A 929 62.98 0.86 33.26
C GLY A 929 63.90 1.47 32.19
N LYS A 930 65.23 1.37 32.39
CA LYS A 930 66.22 1.90 31.43
C LYS A 930 66.17 1.18 30.09
N ASN A 931 65.97 -0.14 30.11
CA ASN A 931 65.88 -0.95 28.90
C ASN A 931 64.58 -0.68 28.13
N ARG A 932 63.47 -0.43 28.82
CA ARG A 932 62.20 -0.03 28.20
C ARG A 932 62.34 1.30 27.45
N GLU A 933 62.91 2.32 28.10
CA GLU A 933 63.16 3.61 27.44
C GLU A 933 64.12 3.47 26.26
N ALA A 934 65.23 2.76 26.44
CA ALA A 934 66.23 2.57 25.38
C ALA A 934 65.65 1.83 24.18
N LEU A 935 64.85 0.78 24.40
CA LEU A 935 64.21 -0.01 23.35
C LEU A 935 63.19 0.82 22.56
N LEU A 936 62.26 1.49 23.24
CA LEU A 936 61.25 2.34 22.60
C LEU A 936 61.91 3.48 21.81
N SER A 937 62.92 4.12 22.40
CA SER A 937 63.66 5.17 21.71
C SER A 937 64.40 4.63 20.49
N TRP A 938 65.04 3.47 20.57
CA TRP A 938 65.72 2.86 19.42
C TRP A 938 64.73 2.48 18.33
N LEU A 939 63.60 1.87 18.69
CA LEU A 939 62.54 1.42 17.78
C LEU A 939 62.00 2.61 16.96
N CYS A 940 61.61 3.70 17.64
CA CYS A 940 61.07 4.89 16.97
C CYS A 940 62.12 5.67 16.16
N LEU A 941 63.40 5.63 16.56
CA LEU A 941 64.47 6.31 15.83
C LEU A 941 64.99 5.48 14.64
N ARG A 942 64.90 4.15 14.72
CA ARG A 942 65.27 3.25 13.63
C ARG A 942 64.18 3.23 12.56
N PHE A 943 62.91 3.18 12.97
CA PHE A 943 61.78 3.35 12.06
C PHE A 943 61.64 4.83 11.67
N ARG A 944 62.39 5.26 10.65
CA ARG A 944 62.37 6.64 10.15
C ARG A 944 61.14 6.98 9.31
N GLY A 945 60.32 5.98 8.96
CA GLY A 945 59.06 6.16 8.26
C GLY A 945 57.95 6.71 9.15
N PHE A 946 56.76 6.83 8.58
CA PHE A 946 55.53 7.20 9.26
C PHE A 946 54.48 6.13 9.00
N MET A 947 53.86 5.61 10.06
CA MET A 947 52.84 4.58 9.99
C MET A 947 51.69 4.94 10.91
N LEU A 948 50.48 4.76 10.41
CA LEU A 948 49.23 5.00 11.13
C LEU A 948 48.27 3.85 10.87
N SER A 949 47.40 3.58 11.83
CA SER A 949 46.15 2.87 11.61
C SER A 949 45.41 3.59 10.49
N VAL A 950 44.91 2.82 9.53
CA VAL A 950 44.40 3.37 8.27
C VAL A 950 43.25 4.36 8.54
N PRO A 951 43.37 5.63 8.10
CA PRO A 951 42.27 6.58 8.16
C PRO A 951 41.14 6.16 7.21
N ASP A 952 39.90 6.61 7.46
CA ASP A 952 38.72 6.13 6.72
C ASP A 952 38.83 6.30 5.19
N GLY A 953 39.42 7.40 4.72
CA GLY A 953 39.64 7.65 3.28
C GLY A 953 40.69 6.75 2.61
N PHE A 954 41.44 5.95 3.38
CA PHE A 954 42.48 5.03 2.89
C PHE A 954 42.16 3.56 3.17
N LYS A 955 40.98 3.27 3.74
CA LYS A 955 40.52 1.90 4.03
C LYS A 955 40.36 1.11 2.74
N VAL A 956 40.77 -0.15 2.79
CA VAL A 956 40.47 -1.15 1.76
C VAL A 956 39.32 -2.01 2.29
N PRO A 957 38.05 -1.71 1.94
CA PRO A 957 36.89 -2.29 2.63
C PRO A 957 36.76 -3.80 2.40
N SER A 958 37.19 -4.26 1.22
CA SER A 958 37.08 -5.66 0.80
C SER A 958 37.96 -6.64 1.57
N LEU A 959 38.80 -6.18 2.50
CA LEU A 959 39.56 -7.04 3.42
C LEU A 959 38.75 -7.46 4.66
N GLY A 960 37.53 -6.95 4.85
CA GLY A 960 36.62 -7.33 5.93
C GLY A 960 36.82 -6.54 7.23
N LEU A 961 35.83 -6.63 8.13
CA LEU A 961 35.76 -5.83 9.37
C LEU A 961 36.78 -6.22 10.44
N ASN A 962 37.26 -7.47 10.42
CA ASN A 962 38.21 -7.99 11.40
C ASN A 962 39.69 -7.84 10.95
N ALA A 963 39.93 -7.18 9.82
CA ALA A 963 41.27 -6.89 9.33
C ALA A 963 41.81 -5.59 9.94
N GLU A 964 42.98 -5.65 10.55
CA GLU A 964 43.69 -4.45 10.98
C GLU A 964 44.53 -3.91 9.83
N GLN A 965 44.34 -2.64 9.50
CA GLN A 965 44.99 -2.01 8.36
C GLN A 965 45.86 -0.86 8.85
N PHE A 966 47.10 -0.81 8.40
CA PHE A 966 48.02 0.28 8.66
C PHE A 966 48.47 0.88 7.33
N LEU A 967 48.47 2.21 7.26
CA LEU A 967 48.97 3.00 6.15
C LEU A 967 50.40 3.42 6.47
N ILE A 968 51.27 3.41 5.47
CA ILE A 968 52.63 3.94 5.52
C ILE A 968 52.72 5.11 4.54
N PRO A 969 52.38 6.35 4.96
CA PRO A 969 52.45 7.52 4.08
C PRO A 969 53.86 7.78 3.54
N ASN A 970 54.89 7.49 4.34
CA ASN A 970 56.27 7.45 3.85
C ASN A 970 57.09 6.38 4.58
N SER A 971 57.89 5.64 3.83
CA SER A 971 58.95 4.76 4.31
C SER A 971 60.16 5.58 4.78
N ASN A 972 61.31 4.94 4.94
CA ASN A 972 62.54 5.66 5.23
C ASN A 972 62.92 6.59 4.06
N PRO A 973 63.58 7.72 4.34
CA PRO A 973 63.85 8.73 3.33
C PRO A 973 64.65 8.24 2.12
N GLY A 974 65.60 7.34 2.33
CA GLY A 974 66.42 6.78 1.26
C GLY A 974 65.59 5.96 0.28
N LYS A 975 64.66 5.14 0.78
CA LYS A 975 63.75 4.34 -0.04
C LYS A 975 62.73 5.19 -0.79
N GLU A 976 62.17 6.22 -0.18
CA GLU A 976 61.27 7.15 -0.89
C GLU A 976 62.00 7.88 -2.02
N LYS A 977 63.22 8.35 -1.76
CA LYS A 977 64.06 8.99 -2.78
C LYS A 977 64.37 8.04 -3.93
N ALA A 978 64.74 6.80 -3.62
CA ALA A 978 65.06 5.78 -4.61
C ALA A 978 63.81 5.41 -5.46
N PHE A 979 62.67 5.17 -4.81
CA PHE A 979 61.40 4.89 -5.50
C PHE A 979 60.96 6.02 -6.42
N LYS A 980 61.07 7.28 -5.94
CA LYS A 980 60.76 8.48 -6.74
C LYS A 980 61.61 8.58 -8.02
N ALA A 981 62.83 8.05 -8.03
CA ALA A 981 63.67 8.03 -9.24
C ALA A 981 63.14 7.11 -10.35
N HIS A 982 62.37 6.06 -9.99
CA HIS A 982 61.77 5.13 -10.94
C HIS A 982 60.33 5.50 -11.32
N TYR A 983 59.59 6.17 -10.44
CA TYR A 983 58.21 6.55 -10.69
C TYR A 983 58.09 7.71 -11.70
N LYS A 984 57.34 7.49 -12.78
CA LYS A 984 56.96 8.54 -13.75
C LYS A 984 55.43 8.58 -13.87
N PRO A 985 54.79 9.77 -13.83
CA PRO A 985 53.34 9.88 -13.97
C PRO A 985 52.78 9.23 -15.23
N SER A 986 53.54 9.22 -16.33
CA SER A 986 53.12 8.63 -17.61
C SER A 986 53.08 7.11 -17.62
N THR A 987 53.92 6.44 -16.83
CA THR A 987 53.99 4.98 -16.73
C THR A 987 53.29 4.41 -15.50
N GLY A 988 52.91 5.27 -14.54
CA GLY A 988 52.21 4.89 -13.32
C GLY A 988 52.96 3.89 -12.43
N SER A 989 52.20 3.25 -11.54
CA SER A 989 52.64 2.20 -10.60
C SER A 989 51.62 1.06 -10.58
N THR A 990 52.01 -0.12 -10.09
CA THR A 990 51.13 -1.28 -9.93
C THR A 990 51.02 -1.71 -8.47
N VAL A 991 49.82 -2.15 -8.04
CA VAL A 991 49.62 -2.81 -6.75
C VAL A 991 50.15 -4.24 -6.81
N VAL A 992 51.02 -4.57 -5.86
CA VAL A 992 51.52 -5.93 -5.64
C VAL A 992 51.48 -6.28 -4.16
N PHE A 993 51.37 -7.57 -3.85
CA PHE A 993 51.22 -8.07 -2.49
C PHE A 993 52.46 -8.85 -2.05
N HIS A 994 52.80 -8.83 -0.75
CA HIS A 994 53.89 -9.62 -0.21
C HIS A 994 53.50 -10.23 1.13
N GLY A 995 53.41 -11.55 1.21
CA GLY A 995 53.21 -12.27 2.46
C GLY A 995 54.53 -12.40 3.22
N THR A 996 54.52 -12.16 4.53
CA THR A 996 55.74 -12.23 5.34
C THR A 996 55.44 -12.73 6.76
N ARG A 997 56.51 -12.93 7.54
CA ARG A 997 56.42 -13.25 8.97
C ARG A 997 56.55 -12.00 9.81
N ALA A 998 55.90 -11.99 10.98
CA ALA A 998 56.02 -10.89 11.93
C ALA A 998 57.49 -10.62 12.33
N SER A 999 58.33 -11.65 12.42
CA SER A 999 59.75 -11.54 12.74
C SER A 999 60.58 -10.74 11.72
N ARG A 1000 60.10 -10.60 10.48
CA ARG A 1000 60.76 -9.83 9.41
C ARG A 1000 60.16 -8.46 9.20
N LEU A 1001 59.01 -8.19 9.80
CA LEU A 1001 58.25 -6.98 9.54
C LEU A 1001 59.02 -5.73 9.99
N PHE A 1002 59.67 -5.73 11.16
CA PHE A 1002 60.42 -4.57 11.66
C PHE A 1002 61.54 -4.12 10.69
N PRO A 1003 62.47 -5.00 10.24
CA PRO A 1003 63.48 -4.61 9.26
C PRO A 1003 62.88 -4.23 7.90
N ILE A 1004 61.81 -4.89 7.44
CA ILE A 1004 61.09 -4.51 6.20
C ILE A 1004 60.53 -3.08 6.31
N LEU A 1005 59.91 -2.72 7.42
CA LEU A 1005 59.36 -1.38 7.63
C LEU A 1005 60.45 -0.31 7.80
N SER A 1006 61.59 -0.68 8.37
CA SER A 1006 62.69 0.26 8.62
C SER A 1006 63.55 0.50 7.37
N GLU A 1007 63.85 -0.55 6.60
CA GLU A 1007 64.80 -0.52 5.49
C GLU A 1007 64.17 -0.76 4.12
N GLY A 1008 62.92 -1.22 4.04
CA GLY A 1008 62.27 -1.70 2.82
C GLY A 1008 62.42 -3.21 2.62
N LEU A 1009 61.71 -3.74 1.62
CA LEU A 1009 61.93 -5.11 1.16
C LEU A 1009 63.30 -5.20 0.48
N GLN A 1010 64.08 -6.21 0.86
CA GLN A 1010 65.45 -6.40 0.37
C GLN A 1010 65.59 -7.71 -0.39
N ILE A 1011 66.45 -7.71 -1.40
CA ILE A 1011 66.84 -8.94 -2.10
C ILE A 1011 67.78 -9.72 -1.18
N ALA A 1012 67.31 -10.84 -0.64
CA ALA A 1012 68.15 -11.76 0.11
C ALA A 1012 69.10 -12.50 -0.86
N LYS A 1013 70.41 -12.43 -0.62
CA LYS A 1013 71.39 -13.18 -1.42
C LYS A 1013 71.11 -14.69 -1.35
N SER A 1014 71.18 -15.37 -2.49
CA SER A 1014 71.01 -16.82 -2.55
C SER A 1014 72.01 -17.55 -1.64
N GLY A 1015 71.54 -18.57 -0.92
CA GLY A 1015 72.34 -19.36 0.02
C GLY A 1015 72.53 -18.72 1.40
N THR A 1016 71.92 -17.56 1.68
CA THR A 1016 71.99 -16.94 3.01
C THR A 1016 70.86 -17.41 3.93
N ALA A 1017 71.08 -17.37 5.25
CA ALA A 1017 70.06 -17.68 6.26
C ALA A 1017 68.81 -16.77 6.20
N MET A 1018 68.87 -15.68 5.43
CA MET A 1018 67.76 -14.76 5.20
C MET A 1018 66.84 -15.20 4.04
N GLN A 1019 67.27 -16.13 3.20
CA GLN A 1019 66.45 -16.75 2.15
C GLN A 1019 65.46 -17.74 2.77
N VAL A 1020 64.15 -17.54 2.55
CA VAL A 1020 63.08 -18.44 3.07
C VAL A 1020 62.75 -19.54 2.08
N HIS A 1021 62.61 -19.16 0.82
CA HIS A 1021 62.28 -20.03 -0.29
C HIS A 1021 63.44 -19.94 -1.28
N GLY A 1022 63.86 -21.09 -1.82
CA GLY A 1022 64.84 -21.13 -2.91
C GLY A 1022 64.42 -20.22 -4.07
N ALA A 1023 65.37 -19.82 -4.92
CA ALA A 1023 65.11 -18.94 -6.06
C ALA A 1023 64.38 -19.69 -7.20
N ALA A 1024 63.12 -20.05 -7.01
CA ALA A 1024 62.34 -20.84 -7.98
C ALA A 1024 62.21 -20.15 -9.34
N HIS A 1025 62.19 -18.81 -9.36
CA HIS A 1025 62.09 -17.98 -10.56
C HIS A 1025 63.22 -16.93 -10.65
N GLY A 1026 64.37 -17.22 -10.02
CA GLY A 1026 65.53 -16.32 -9.98
C GLY A 1026 65.62 -15.45 -8.72
N GLU A 1027 66.68 -14.65 -8.63
CA GLU A 1027 66.95 -13.77 -7.49
C GLU A 1027 66.09 -12.50 -7.54
N GLY A 1028 65.39 -12.20 -6.45
CA GLY A 1028 64.58 -10.99 -6.34
C GLY A 1028 63.62 -11.00 -5.16
N VAL A 1029 62.89 -9.90 -4.98
CA VAL A 1029 61.76 -9.82 -4.05
C VAL A 1029 60.52 -10.40 -4.75
N TYR A 1030 59.90 -11.40 -4.15
CA TYR A 1030 58.71 -12.06 -4.70
C TYR A 1030 57.46 -11.34 -4.21
N CYS A 1031 56.61 -10.91 -5.14
CA CYS A 1031 55.31 -10.33 -4.83
C CYS A 1031 54.19 -11.00 -5.65
N GLY A 1032 53.04 -11.26 -5.02
CA GLY A 1032 51.85 -11.71 -5.73
C GLY A 1032 51.18 -10.57 -6.49
N HIS A 1033 50.68 -10.88 -7.67
CA HIS A 1033 49.80 -10.02 -8.45
C HIS A 1033 48.44 -9.87 -7.74
N ASP A 1034 47.94 -10.93 -7.12
CA ASP A 1034 46.73 -10.92 -6.30
C ASP A 1034 47.04 -11.27 -4.83
N PRO A 1035 46.14 -10.93 -3.88
CA PRO A 1035 46.32 -11.22 -2.46
C PRO A 1035 46.44 -12.72 -2.15
N ALA A 1036 45.72 -13.59 -2.89
CA ALA A 1036 45.70 -15.03 -2.63
C ALA A 1036 47.06 -15.67 -2.91
N THR A 1037 47.74 -15.26 -3.98
CA THR A 1037 49.10 -15.69 -4.31
C THR A 1037 50.09 -15.40 -3.18
N SER A 1038 49.95 -14.25 -2.50
CA SER A 1038 50.83 -13.88 -1.39
C SER A 1038 50.41 -14.47 -0.04
N TRP A 1039 49.15 -14.84 0.12
CA TRP A 1039 48.59 -15.34 1.37
C TRP A 1039 49.29 -16.62 1.88
N GLY A 1040 49.67 -17.52 0.98
CA GLY A 1040 50.41 -18.75 1.34
C GLY A 1040 51.76 -18.49 2.02
N PHE A 1041 52.30 -17.26 1.90
CA PHE A 1041 53.57 -16.83 2.50
C PHE A 1041 53.37 -15.96 3.75
N SER A 1042 52.13 -15.58 4.06
CA SER A 1042 51.78 -14.82 5.27
C SER A 1042 51.73 -15.73 6.48
N THR A 1043 52.49 -15.43 7.53
CA THR A 1043 52.42 -16.18 8.80
C THR A 1043 51.82 -15.35 9.92
N THR A 1044 51.32 -16.05 10.94
CA THR A 1044 50.72 -15.44 12.13
C THR A 1044 51.74 -14.68 12.99
N THR A 1045 51.30 -13.63 13.67
CA THR A 1045 52.03 -12.92 14.75
C THR A 1045 52.18 -13.77 16.01
N GLY A 1046 51.46 -14.90 16.09
CA GLY A 1046 51.47 -15.80 17.26
C GLY A 1046 50.91 -15.11 18.52
N PRO A 1047 51.28 -15.57 19.72
CA PRO A 1047 50.75 -14.99 20.96
C PRO A 1047 51.18 -13.53 21.21
N SER A 1048 52.14 -12.99 20.43
CA SER A 1048 52.76 -11.67 20.59
C SER A 1048 53.22 -11.40 22.03
N TRP A 1049 53.45 -10.13 22.37
CA TRP A 1049 53.78 -9.69 23.73
C TRP A 1049 52.51 -9.50 24.59
N SER A 1050 52.70 -9.48 25.91
CA SER A 1050 51.64 -9.62 26.93
C SER A 1050 50.48 -8.64 26.75
N GLN A 1051 50.76 -7.36 26.49
CA GLN A 1051 49.75 -6.28 26.36
C GLN A 1051 49.36 -5.97 24.90
N SER A 1052 49.81 -6.77 23.92
CA SER A 1052 49.45 -6.55 22.52
C SER A 1052 47.98 -6.85 22.23
N ALA A 1053 47.35 -6.00 21.41
CA ALA A 1053 46.05 -6.31 20.81
C ALA A 1053 46.17 -7.10 19.48
N LEU A 1054 47.38 -7.29 18.96
CA LEU A 1054 47.65 -7.77 17.60
C LEU A 1054 48.12 -9.23 17.57
N LYS A 1055 47.43 -10.08 18.33
CA LYS A 1055 47.77 -11.50 18.54
C LYS A 1055 47.12 -12.39 17.49
N ASN A 1056 47.84 -13.43 17.08
CA ASN A 1056 47.39 -14.48 16.18
C ASN A 1056 46.88 -14.00 14.81
N MET A 1057 47.47 -12.94 14.24
CA MET A 1057 47.07 -12.36 12.95
C MET A 1057 48.12 -12.62 11.86
N HIS A 1058 47.72 -12.93 10.64
CA HIS A 1058 48.61 -13.09 9.48
C HIS A 1058 49.07 -11.74 8.92
N VAL A 1059 50.36 -11.64 8.55
CA VAL A 1059 50.93 -10.40 7.99
C VAL A 1059 50.93 -10.45 6.46
N LEU A 1060 50.22 -9.52 5.83
CA LEU A 1060 50.22 -9.30 4.38
C LEU A 1060 50.56 -7.83 4.09
N LEU A 1061 51.48 -7.58 3.16
CA LEU A 1061 51.89 -6.23 2.77
C LEU A 1061 51.24 -5.84 1.45
N GLY A 1062 50.73 -4.62 1.39
CA GLY A 1062 50.35 -3.96 0.15
C GLY A 1062 51.46 -3.01 -0.31
N CYS A 1063 52.04 -3.29 -1.46
CA CYS A 1063 53.19 -2.58 -1.98
C CYS A 1063 52.87 -1.87 -3.30
N GLU A 1064 53.62 -0.80 -3.55
CA GLU A 1064 53.58 -0.02 -4.78
C GLU A 1064 54.85 -0.30 -5.59
N LEU A 1065 54.68 -0.74 -6.84
CA LEU A 1065 55.75 -1.11 -7.75
C LEU A 1065 55.82 -0.13 -8.93
N ALA A 1066 57.01 0.42 -9.22
CA ALA A 1066 57.24 1.38 -10.31
C ALA A 1066 58.31 0.89 -11.32
N PRO A 1067 58.18 1.16 -12.64
CA PRO A 1067 56.95 1.58 -13.32
C PRO A 1067 55.89 0.47 -13.26
N ALA A 1068 54.66 0.77 -13.68
CA ALA A 1068 53.64 -0.27 -13.81
C ALA A 1068 54.12 -1.38 -14.75
N SER A 1069 54.06 -2.63 -14.30
CA SER A 1069 54.53 -3.79 -15.05
C SER A 1069 53.61 -5.00 -14.86
N ALA A 1070 53.50 -5.82 -15.90
CA ALA A 1070 52.84 -7.12 -15.83
C ALA A 1070 53.64 -8.11 -14.96
N PRO A 1071 53.01 -9.13 -14.35
CA PRO A 1071 53.72 -10.16 -13.61
C PRO A 1071 54.70 -10.92 -14.50
N THR A 1072 55.88 -11.22 -13.96
CA THR A 1072 56.97 -11.90 -14.68
C THR A 1072 56.68 -13.39 -14.89
N HIS A 1073 55.96 -14.01 -13.94
CA HIS A 1073 55.66 -15.45 -13.96
C HIS A 1073 54.22 -15.72 -13.48
N GLY A 1074 53.25 -15.75 -14.40
CA GLY A 1074 51.85 -16.02 -14.07
C GLY A 1074 51.27 -14.96 -13.12
N SER A 1075 50.95 -15.33 -11.88
CA SER A 1075 50.48 -14.40 -10.84
C SER A 1075 51.60 -13.83 -9.96
N ILE A 1076 52.88 -14.01 -10.31
CA ILE A 1076 54.03 -13.63 -9.48
C ILE A 1076 54.89 -12.57 -10.18
N HIS A 1077 55.30 -11.55 -9.42
CA HIS A 1077 56.33 -10.57 -9.77
C HIS A 1077 57.64 -10.91 -9.06
N VAL A 1078 58.73 -11.00 -9.81
CA VAL A 1078 60.09 -11.10 -9.26
C VAL A 1078 60.78 -9.77 -9.47
N ILE A 1079 60.90 -8.98 -8.40
CA ILE A 1079 61.51 -7.64 -8.43
C ILE A 1079 63.02 -7.80 -8.22
N THR A 1080 63.79 -7.58 -9.29
CA THR A 1080 65.26 -7.65 -9.30
C THR A 1080 65.95 -6.35 -8.88
N ASP A 1081 65.19 -5.26 -8.76
CA ASP A 1081 65.65 -3.97 -8.27
C ASP A 1081 64.73 -3.47 -7.15
N GLU A 1082 65.20 -3.59 -5.91
CA GLU A 1082 64.44 -3.22 -4.72
C GLU A 1082 64.15 -1.70 -4.60
N SER A 1083 64.82 -0.81 -5.34
CA SER A 1083 64.44 0.61 -5.35
C SER A 1083 63.15 0.89 -6.11
N ARG A 1084 62.62 -0.08 -6.85
CA ARG A 1084 61.35 0.02 -7.57
C ARG A 1084 60.12 -0.26 -6.70
N LEU A 1085 60.30 -0.73 -5.46
CA LEU A 1085 59.23 -1.24 -4.62
C LEU A 1085 59.19 -0.50 -3.27
N VAL A 1086 58.00 -0.11 -2.85
CA VAL A 1086 57.78 0.52 -1.54
C VAL A 1086 56.53 -0.05 -0.86
N VAL A 1087 56.62 -0.29 0.45
CA VAL A 1087 55.49 -0.77 1.25
C VAL A 1087 54.61 0.43 1.60
N ARG A 1088 53.31 0.31 1.31
CA ARG A 1088 52.31 1.37 1.56
C ARG A 1088 51.25 0.93 2.56
N TYR A 1089 50.98 -0.37 2.64
CA TYR A 1089 50.03 -0.95 3.57
C TYR A 1089 50.62 -2.13 4.32
N VAL A 1090 50.28 -2.25 5.60
CA VAL A 1090 50.42 -3.48 6.38
C VAL A 1090 49.03 -3.93 6.77
N PHE A 1091 48.67 -5.15 6.38
CA PHE A 1091 47.42 -5.79 6.73
C PHE A 1091 47.71 -6.91 7.74
N LEU A 1092 47.05 -6.85 8.90
CA LEU A 1092 47.00 -7.98 9.83
C LEU A 1092 45.61 -8.61 9.71
N LEU A 1093 45.60 -9.88 9.33
CA LEU A 1093 44.42 -10.58 8.88
C LEU A 1093 44.12 -11.74 9.82
N PRO A 1094 42.86 -11.96 10.22
CA PRO A 1094 42.53 -13.06 11.13
C PRO A 1094 42.82 -14.42 10.47
N PRO A 1095 43.00 -15.51 11.25
CA PRO A 1095 43.24 -16.84 10.69
C PRO A 1095 42.13 -17.34 9.76
N SER A 1096 40.90 -16.85 9.94
CA SER A 1096 39.73 -17.15 9.09
C SER A 1096 39.66 -16.32 7.81
N PHE A 1097 40.65 -15.45 7.54
CA PHE A 1097 40.63 -14.58 6.39
C PHE A 1097 40.70 -15.34 5.06
N GLN A 1098 39.81 -14.98 4.14
CA GLN A 1098 39.82 -15.46 2.76
C GLN A 1098 40.25 -14.31 1.84
N PRO A 1099 41.39 -14.43 1.14
CA PRO A 1099 41.88 -13.38 0.26
C PRO A 1099 40.87 -13.04 -0.84
N PRO A 1100 40.44 -11.77 -0.98
CA PRO A 1100 39.57 -11.36 -2.06
C PRO A 1100 40.30 -11.33 -3.40
N ILE A 1101 39.54 -11.37 -4.50
CA ILE A 1101 40.10 -11.15 -5.83
C ILE A 1101 40.69 -9.73 -5.95
N ARG A 1102 41.75 -9.59 -6.75
CA ARG A 1102 42.51 -8.34 -6.93
C ARG A 1102 41.64 -7.11 -7.19
N ASN A 1103 40.64 -7.24 -8.07
CA ASN A 1103 39.78 -6.12 -8.48
C ASN A 1103 39.02 -5.46 -7.32
N HIS A 1104 38.80 -6.19 -6.22
CA HIS A 1104 38.12 -5.65 -5.04
C HIS A 1104 39.04 -4.79 -4.16
N VAL A 1105 40.35 -4.94 -4.25
CA VAL A 1105 41.32 -4.24 -3.38
C VAL A 1105 42.17 -3.24 -4.16
N GLU A 1106 42.45 -3.50 -5.44
CA GLU A 1106 43.38 -2.71 -6.24
C GLU A 1106 42.93 -1.26 -6.39
N SER A 1107 41.65 -1.02 -6.73
CA SER A 1107 41.14 0.34 -6.95
C SER A 1107 41.27 1.21 -5.70
N ALA A 1108 40.95 0.67 -4.52
CA ALA A 1108 41.08 1.38 -3.25
C ALA A 1108 42.54 1.68 -2.92
N MET A 1109 43.44 0.71 -3.12
CA MET A 1109 44.87 0.89 -2.87
C MET A 1109 45.52 1.88 -3.85
N MET A 1110 45.17 1.82 -5.14
CA MET A 1110 45.65 2.77 -6.15
C MET A 1110 45.17 4.20 -5.86
N ALA A 1111 43.92 4.37 -5.42
CA ALA A 1111 43.42 5.65 -4.94
C ALA A 1111 44.19 6.13 -3.71
N GLY A 1112 44.50 5.23 -2.77
CA GLY A 1112 45.38 5.51 -1.64
C GLY A 1112 46.77 5.98 -2.07
N PHE A 1113 47.42 5.29 -3.01
CA PHE A 1113 48.75 5.67 -3.53
C PHE A 1113 48.71 7.04 -4.20
N ALA A 1114 47.68 7.31 -5.01
CA ALA A 1114 47.48 8.61 -5.64
C ALA A 1114 47.31 9.72 -4.59
N SER A 1115 46.50 9.48 -3.56
CA SER A 1115 46.23 10.44 -2.48
C SER A 1115 47.46 10.72 -1.62
N LEU A 1116 48.31 9.72 -1.39
CA LEU A 1116 49.61 9.91 -0.73
C LEU A 1116 50.56 10.80 -1.54
N ARG A 1117 50.54 10.69 -2.88
CA ARG A 1117 51.36 11.53 -3.76
C ARG A 1117 50.84 12.95 -3.87
N THR A 1118 49.53 13.14 -4.02
CA THR A 1118 48.94 14.49 -4.10
C THR A 1118 49.12 15.26 -2.79
N GLY A 1119 49.02 14.59 -1.64
CA GLY A 1119 49.28 15.21 -0.33
C GLY A 1119 50.73 15.64 -0.08
N LEU A 1120 51.67 15.29 -0.98
CA LEU A 1120 53.06 15.78 -1.01
C LEU A 1120 53.29 16.87 -2.09
N GLN A 1121 52.29 17.14 -2.94
CA GLN A 1121 52.34 18.15 -4.00
C GLN A 1121 51.62 19.45 -3.63
N SER A 1122 50.69 19.39 -2.68
CA SER A 1122 49.96 20.53 -2.11
C SER A 1122 50.84 21.50 -1.35
#